data_AF-A0A936GFZ1-F1
#
_entry.id   AF-A0A936GFZ1-F1
#
_cell.length_a   1.000
_cell.length_b   1.000
_cell.length_c   1.000
_cell.angle_alpha   90.00
_cell.angle_beta   90.00
_cell.angle_gamma   90.00
#
_symmetry.space_group_name_H-M   'P 1'
#
loop_
_entity.id
_entity.type
_entity.pdbx_description
1 polymer ?
#
loop_
_entity_poly.entity_id
_entity_poly.type
_entity_poly.pdbx_seq_one_letter_code
_entity_poly.pdbx_strand_id
1 'polypeptide(L)'
;MASLSHTIAGNIANASGGVLNSSTANFVFDGGNQDINTPNFSANNVTILGTGTKRLFSNWTLNGSLLISASTLNNSDGLGNYYSISLAGNWTNSSSFSHNDQSFVAFNATTDVQIDNGTGTFWETRFGNDAGSTNTYTLTNATTIRRTATVNEDAYLFLNGKTLTFGFSTANPKLFTVKGVLDVNANARLLFQNQGSICSLLVDNAASPENAILRIVGDDAVNVATISRSTAGGQFISIDNATIEAQYYAIEYLANTGIEISSNATLHTINNFSNGTFSNINNVAGACYLNLEASIYAGSDIENVTFNISTPPVAGIYNVKRQTATPNIAFAGVITGDLGGYKYEKDELTATWPAALVDANQGKLQWPPILETVWTGSINSDWSNPGNWSNGVPNSGLDAIIPSVVNYPILDVNAVCKKLRITSGILELVGGFDIIAHEDINIGESTSFGKLIVSDNTCKISCGGSWSRGTNGNFIHGDGTVEFLSSTGSATINPLSSNFYNLKVNNVASIFSLVGTTLNILGDIEITAGTLQPTTASYVLNLGGDFNSQGTFIPGTGTVVLNGNSDQVITNGRFYNLTVSGSNKKYITNACDITLNTIINSTLQASTASPITFNGNVTINAGATFNDGDESHIFKGSLWTGTGTYEGNGTISFNKTNGNQTVTAATFSNLIVNCTGSVFYLNGSLSIKNSMQVLTGVSRVDILNYLISNITGVGLFTVDNGVTVRITGADHFPKNFDSYQIAETSSFDYRGDVNQIIGGGSGINYGNLVLTNPNIKTLGGEIEILGNLTFNTATLDVSSNNYSITIAKNWYNDNVTGGIFIPHSGEVIFNGSS
;
A
#
# COMPACT_ATOMS: atom_id res chain seq x y z
N MET A 1 4.34 84.18 18.58
CA MET A 1 3.89 83.78 19.93
C MET A 1 4.89 82.76 20.43
N ALA A 2 5.38 82.86 21.68
CA ALA A 2 6.31 81.88 22.24
C ALA A 2 5.62 80.49 22.36
N SER A 3 6.30 79.49 22.95
CA SER A 3 5.77 78.14 23.25
C SER A 3 4.61 78.09 24.27
N LEU A 4 3.79 79.14 24.30
CA LEU A 4 2.64 79.31 25.17
C LEU A 4 1.43 78.54 24.65
N SER A 5 0.54 78.17 25.56
CA SER A 5 -0.77 77.62 25.25
C SER A 5 -1.81 78.74 25.23
N HIS A 6 -2.64 78.76 24.19
CA HIS A 6 -3.68 79.77 23.98
C HIS A 6 -5.05 79.10 23.98
N THR A 7 -5.92 79.50 24.91
CA THR A 7 -7.33 79.12 24.91
C THR A 7 -8.16 80.24 24.31
N ILE A 8 -8.96 79.91 23.30
CA ILE A 8 -9.69 80.88 22.49
C ILE A 8 -11.15 80.44 22.41
N ALA A 9 -12.04 81.29 22.93
CA ALA A 9 -13.48 81.07 22.91
C ALA A 9 -14.21 81.75 21.73
N GLY A 10 -13.54 82.64 20.98
CA GLY A 10 -14.10 83.39 19.83
C GLY A 10 -13.40 83.09 18.50
N ASN A 11 -13.80 83.77 17.42
CA ASN A 11 -13.12 83.64 16.12
C ASN A 11 -11.69 84.16 16.17
N ILE A 12 -10.79 83.59 15.35
CA ILE A 12 -9.51 84.23 15.00
C ILE A 12 -9.66 84.78 13.59
N ALA A 13 -9.49 86.09 13.41
CA ALA A 13 -9.50 86.71 12.09
C ALA A 13 -8.27 87.61 11.92
N ASN A 14 -7.51 87.38 10.86
CA ASN A 14 -6.41 88.22 10.45
C ASN A 14 -6.81 89.07 9.23
N ALA A 15 -7.55 90.14 9.50
CA ALA A 15 -8.17 90.99 8.48
C ALA A 15 -7.17 91.86 7.67
N SER A 16 -5.91 91.99 8.13
CA SER A 16 -4.91 92.91 7.53
C SER A 16 -3.77 92.21 6.78
N GLY A 17 -3.80 90.88 6.62
CA GLY A 17 -2.88 90.14 5.74
C GLY A 17 -1.48 89.80 6.30
N GLY A 18 -1.30 89.72 7.62
CA GLY A 18 -0.02 89.28 8.23
C GLY A 18 0.11 87.75 8.37
N VAL A 19 1.27 87.24 8.81
CA VAL A 19 1.44 85.82 9.19
C VAL A 19 1.36 85.66 10.71
N LEU A 20 0.51 84.75 11.18
CA LEU A 20 0.49 84.38 12.60
C LEU A 20 1.68 83.46 12.88
N ASN A 21 2.76 83.99 13.47
CA ASN A 21 3.92 83.18 13.84
C ASN A 21 3.62 82.40 15.13
N SER A 22 3.05 81.20 14.98
CA SER A 22 2.55 80.38 16.08
C SER A 22 2.88 78.90 15.98
N SER A 23 3.81 78.51 15.10
CA SER A 23 4.20 77.11 14.85
C SER A 23 4.68 76.34 16.09
N THR A 24 5.16 77.03 17.14
CA THR A 24 5.57 76.41 18.41
C THR A 24 4.52 76.52 19.52
N ALA A 25 3.39 77.18 19.27
CA ALA A 25 2.36 77.47 20.27
C ALA A 25 1.25 76.40 20.26
N ASN A 26 0.64 76.13 21.42
CA ASN A 26 -0.51 75.23 21.50
C ASN A 26 -1.81 76.04 21.46
N PHE A 27 -2.84 75.53 20.79
CA PHE A 27 -4.15 76.17 20.73
C PHE A 27 -5.25 75.26 21.27
N VAL A 28 -6.15 75.83 22.06
CA VAL A 28 -7.38 75.20 22.53
C VAL A 28 -8.55 76.06 22.06
N PHE A 29 -9.38 75.52 21.19
CA PHE A 29 -10.60 76.16 20.68
C PHE A 29 -11.80 75.64 21.45
N ASP A 30 -12.26 76.36 22.47
CA ASP A 30 -13.28 75.92 23.44
C ASP A 30 -14.61 76.66 23.34
N GLY A 31 -14.79 77.49 22.31
CA GLY A 31 -16.01 78.24 22.05
C GLY A 31 -17.13 77.45 21.40
N GLY A 32 -18.16 78.17 20.95
CA GLY A 32 -19.22 77.66 20.08
C GLY A 32 -18.73 77.48 18.63
N ASN A 33 -19.44 78.05 17.66
CA ASN A 33 -18.91 78.13 16.30
C ASN A 33 -17.69 79.06 16.28
N GLN A 34 -16.56 78.59 15.75
CA GLN A 34 -15.35 79.40 15.61
C GLN A 34 -14.80 79.27 14.19
N ASP A 35 -14.54 80.41 13.57
CA ASP A 35 -13.83 80.50 12.30
C ASP A 35 -12.37 80.86 12.55
N ILE A 36 -11.44 80.01 12.07
CA ILE A 36 -10.00 80.19 12.22
C ILE A 36 -9.45 80.75 10.89
N ASN A 37 -9.65 82.05 10.71
CA ASN A 37 -9.28 82.80 9.51
C ASN A 37 -7.93 83.50 9.67
N THR A 38 -6.89 82.69 9.55
CA THR A 38 -5.51 83.18 9.47
C THR A 38 -4.81 82.53 8.28
N PRO A 39 -4.14 83.28 7.39
CA PRO A 39 -3.36 82.69 6.30
C PRO A 39 -2.29 81.74 6.83
N ASN A 40 -2.21 80.53 6.27
CA ASN A 40 -1.24 79.47 6.64
C ASN A 40 -1.15 79.23 8.15
N PHE A 41 -2.27 78.85 8.77
CA PHE A 41 -2.29 78.61 10.22
C PHE A 41 -1.29 77.52 10.59
N SER A 42 -0.37 77.86 11.49
CA SER A 42 0.62 76.91 12.03
C SER A 42 0.57 76.88 13.54
N ALA A 43 0.67 75.69 14.12
CA ALA A 43 0.64 75.47 15.56
C ALA A 43 1.52 74.28 15.94
N ASN A 44 1.83 74.14 17.22
CA ASN A 44 2.40 72.91 17.77
C ASN A 44 1.27 71.89 17.96
N ASN A 45 0.49 72.00 19.03
CA ASN A 45 -0.69 71.16 19.26
C ASN A 45 -1.98 71.96 19.09
N VAL A 46 -3.05 71.31 18.60
CA VAL A 46 -4.39 71.89 18.55
C VAL A 46 -5.39 70.98 19.25
N THR A 47 -6.21 71.56 20.12
CA THR A 47 -7.31 70.88 20.81
C THR A 47 -8.63 71.55 20.45
N ILE A 48 -9.60 70.76 19.98
CA ILE A 48 -10.96 71.17 19.63
C ILE A 48 -11.92 70.74 20.75
N LEU A 49 -12.47 71.72 21.45
CA LEU A 49 -13.36 71.63 22.61
C LEU A 49 -14.63 72.47 22.41
N GLY A 50 -15.44 72.57 23.47
CA GLY A 50 -16.61 73.45 23.52
C GLY A 50 -17.85 72.86 22.86
N THR A 51 -18.50 73.63 21.98
CA THR A 51 -19.71 73.22 21.24
C THR A 51 -19.66 73.74 19.79
N GLY A 52 -20.60 73.36 18.93
CA GLY A 52 -20.65 73.90 17.55
C GLY A 52 -19.55 73.37 16.62
N THR A 53 -19.21 74.15 15.58
CA THR A 53 -18.24 73.79 14.52
C THR A 53 -17.04 74.73 14.52
N LYS A 54 -15.83 74.17 14.46
CA LYS A 54 -14.57 74.89 14.26
C LYS A 54 -14.17 74.79 12.79
N ARG A 55 -14.11 75.91 12.07
CA ARG A 55 -13.89 75.97 10.61
C ARG A 55 -12.50 76.44 10.24
N LEU A 56 -11.91 75.75 9.26
CA LEU A 56 -10.65 76.17 8.63
C LEU A 56 -10.92 77.17 7.51
N PHE A 57 -10.07 78.20 7.43
CA PHE A 57 -10.04 79.18 6.33
C PHE A 57 -8.67 79.23 5.64
N SER A 58 -7.76 78.32 6.02
CA SER A 58 -6.48 78.10 5.37
C SER A 58 -5.99 76.68 5.69
N ASN A 59 -4.97 76.20 4.96
CA ASN A 59 -4.30 74.96 5.31
C ASN A 59 -3.67 75.06 6.70
N TRP A 60 -3.75 73.96 7.45
CA TRP A 60 -3.15 73.84 8.78
C TRP A 60 -1.86 73.04 8.72
N THR A 61 -0.83 73.54 9.39
CA THR A 61 0.44 72.81 9.61
C THR A 61 0.72 72.70 11.10
N LEU A 62 0.66 71.48 11.63
CA LEU A 62 0.81 71.19 13.06
C LEU A 62 2.14 70.46 13.30
N ASN A 63 3.01 71.01 14.13
CA ASN A 63 4.27 70.35 14.52
C ASN A 63 4.05 69.22 15.55
N GLY A 64 2.85 69.14 16.14
CA GLY A 64 2.46 68.16 17.14
C GLY A 64 1.09 67.56 16.83
N SER A 65 0.32 67.28 17.89
CA SER A 65 -0.91 66.48 17.83
C SER A 65 -2.17 67.32 17.61
N LEU A 66 -3.19 66.69 17.03
CA LEU A 66 -4.56 67.21 16.93
C LEU A 66 -5.50 66.36 17.78
N LEU A 67 -6.16 66.98 18.75
CA LEU A 67 -7.19 66.36 19.60
C LEU A 67 -8.56 67.00 19.33
N ILE A 68 -9.54 66.20 18.90
CA ILE A 68 -10.94 66.60 18.78
C ILE A 68 -11.74 65.88 19.86
N SER A 69 -11.98 66.56 20.97
CA SER A 69 -12.55 65.95 22.17
C SER A 69 -14.02 66.29 22.41
N ALA A 70 -14.46 67.51 22.08
CA ALA A 70 -15.86 67.92 22.30
C ALA A 70 -16.31 69.05 21.36
N SER A 71 -16.42 68.80 20.04
CA SER A 71 -17.01 69.69 19.01
C SER A 71 -16.79 69.07 17.62
N THR A 72 -17.30 69.69 16.55
CA THR A 72 -16.97 69.31 15.16
C THR A 72 -15.80 70.14 14.66
N LEU A 73 -14.73 69.48 14.19
CA LEU A 73 -13.74 70.12 13.32
C LEU A 73 -14.19 69.97 11.87
N ASN A 74 -14.29 71.09 11.14
CA ASN A 74 -14.64 71.11 9.73
C ASN A 74 -13.52 71.79 8.95
N ASN A 75 -12.95 71.08 7.99
CA ASN A 75 -11.85 71.60 7.17
C ASN A 75 -12.33 72.37 5.92
N SER A 76 -13.51 72.98 6.01
CA SER A 76 -14.08 73.93 5.06
C SER A 76 -14.43 75.24 5.74
N ASP A 77 -14.39 76.33 4.99
CA ASP A 77 -14.90 77.63 5.43
C ASP A 77 -16.44 77.72 5.40
N GLY A 78 -17.13 76.71 4.85
CA GLY A 78 -18.58 76.75 4.65
C GLY A 78 -19.02 77.64 3.49
N LEU A 79 -18.08 78.15 2.69
CA LEU A 79 -18.30 79.01 1.51
C LEU A 79 -17.84 78.32 0.20
N GLY A 80 -17.45 77.05 0.28
CA GLY A 80 -17.04 76.24 -0.87
C GLY A 80 -15.54 76.11 -1.04
N ASN A 81 -14.71 76.63 -0.12
CA ASN A 81 -13.29 76.32 -0.09
C ASN A 81 -12.98 75.25 0.95
N TYR A 82 -11.89 74.52 0.68
CA TYR A 82 -11.50 73.31 1.40
C TYR A 82 -10.01 73.34 1.69
N TYR A 83 -9.64 72.91 2.89
CA TYR A 83 -8.30 73.09 3.40
C TYR A 83 -7.73 71.79 3.95
N SER A 84 -6.44 71.60 3.71
CA SER A 84 -5.71 70.41 4.12
C SER A 84 -5.12 70.58 5.52
N ILE A 85 -4.94 69.46 6.21
CA ILE A 85 -4.31 69.41 7.53
C ILE A 85 -3.06 68.56 7.41
N SER A 86 -1.89 69.15 7.69
CA SER A 86 -0.64 68.41 7.84
C SER A 86 -0.24 68.43 9.32
N LEU A 87 0.06 67.28 9.89
CA LEU A 87 0.46 67.16 11.29
C LEU A 87 1.67 66.21 11.46
N ALA A 88 2.49 66.48 12.47
CA ALA A 88 3.66 65.66 12.83
C ALA A 88 3.48 64.85 14.13
N GLY A 89 2.30 64.91 14.76
CA GLY A 89 1.97 64.15 15.97
C GLY A 89 0.67 63.34 15.85
N ASN A 90 0.12 62.92 16.98
CA ASN A 90 -1.04 62.05 17.06
C ASN A 90 -2.31 62.72 16.51
N TRP A 91 -3.19 61.91 15.89
CA TRP A 91 -4.55 62.31 15.57
C TRP A 91 -5.51 61.57 16.49
N THR A 92 -6.29 62.32 17.27
CA THR A 92 -7.30 61.73 18.17
C THR A 92 -8.62 62.46 17.99
N ASN A 93 -9.60 61.79 17.41
CA ASN A 93 -10.95 62.28 17.21
C ASN A 93 -11.94 61.44 18.03
N SER A 94 -12.23 61.90 19.24
CA SER A 94 -13.25 61.33 20.12
C SER A 94 -14.63 61.98 19.94
N SER A 95 -14.76 62.91 18.98
CA SER A 95 -16.01 63.63 18.70
C SER A 95 -16.34 63.57 17.20
N SER A 96 -16.35 64.70 16.48
CA SER A 96 -16.73 64.75 15.07
C SER A 96 -15.67 65.43 14.21
N PHE A 97 -15.28 64.77 13.13
CA PHE A 97 -14.48 65.35 12.05
C PHE A 97 -15.30 65.32 10.77
N SER A 98 -15.70 66.50 10.30
CA SER A 98 -16.36 66.69 9.02
C SER A 98 -15.29 66.99 7.98
N HIS A 99 -14.88 65.97 7.24
CA HIS A 99 -14.04 66.16 6.06
C HIS A 99 -14.86 66.71 4.88
N ASN A 100 -14.17 67.10 3.80
CA ASN A 100 -14.77 67.47 2.52
C ASN A 100 -14.23 66.59 1.37
N ASP A 101 -14.65 66.86 0.13
CA ASP A 101 -14.34 66.03 -1.05
C ASP A 101 -13.16 66.55 -1.90
N GLN A 102 -12.33 67.47 -1.38
CA GLN A 102 -11.25 68.12 -2.16
C GLN A 102 -9.91 68.31 -1.41
N SER A 103 -9.84 67.96 -0.12
CA SER A 103 -8.64 68.18 0.71
C SER A 103 -8.01 66.88 1.24
N PHE A 104 -6.78 66.95 1.74
CA PHE A 104 -6.09 65.80 2.33
C PHE A 104 -5.72 66.02 3.81
N VAL A 105 -5.47 64.90 4.50
CA VAL A 105 -4.77 64.85 5.78
C VAL A 105 -3.41 64.18 5.57
N ALA A 106 -2.33 64.85 5.96
CA ALA A 106 -0.97 64.32 5.83
C ALA A 106 -0.30 64.18 7.19
N PHE A 107 0.16 62.97 7.51
CA PHE A 107 0.94 62.66 8.69
C PHE A 107 2.43 62.70 8.34
N ASN A 108 3.07 63.83 8.62
CA ASN A 108 4.47 64.11 8.30
C ASN A 108 5.31 64.11 9.58
N ALA A 109 5.25 63.01 10.31
CA ALA A 109 5.88 62.90 11.62
C ALA A 109 7.35 62.48 11.51
N THR A 110 8.15 62.84 12.50
CA THR A 110 9.55 62.37 12.68
C THR A 110 9.66 61.34 13.80
N THR A 111 8.52 60.90 14.33
CA THR A 111 8.37 59.89 15.38
C THR A 111 7.10 59.09 15.12
N ASP A 112 6.91 57.97 15.80
CA ASP A 112 5.68 57.17 15.68
C ASP A 112 4.41 57.96 16.03
N VAL A 113 3.32 57.66 15.31
CA VAL A 113 2.02 58.36 15.38
C VAL A 113 0.92 57.37 15.70
N GLN A 114 0.05 57.75 16.63
CA GLN A 114 -1.22 57.06 16.90
C GLN A 114 -2.38 57.77 16.19
N ILE A 115 -3.26 57.00 15.56
CA ILE A 115 -4.38 57.50 14.76
C ILE A 115 -5.68 56.88 15.25
N ASP A 116 -6.51 57.71 15.88
CA ASP A 116 -7.89 57.43 16.22
C ASP A 116 -8.78 58.45 15.51
N ASN A 117 -9.46 58.05 14.43
CA ASN A 117 -10.41 58.96 13.77
C ASN A 117 -11.85 58.84 14.29
N GLY A 118 -12.08 58.05 15.35
CA GLY A 118 -13.42 57.79 15.88
C GLY A 118 -14.37 57.27 14.81
N THR A 119 -15.52 57.94 14.65
CA THR A 119 -16.49 57.65 13.58
C THR A 119 -16.30 58.51 12.33
N GLY A 120 -15.28 59.38 12.33
CA GLY A 120 -14.93 60.24 11.20
C GLY A 120 -14.35 59.45 10.03
N THR A 121 -14.27 60.11 8.88
CA THR A 121 -13.61 59.53 7.70
C THR A 121 -12.62 60.54 7.11
N PHE A 122 -11.58 60.05 6.45
CA PHE A 122 -10.64 60.88 5.70
C PHE A 122 -10.98 60.84 4.23
N TRP A 123 -10.82 61.96 3.52
CA TRP A 123 -11.00 61.99 2.07
C TRP A 123 -9.78 61.41 1.35
N GLU A 124 -8.65 62.11 1.48
CA GLU A 124 -7.34 61.68 1.02
C GLU A 124 -6.37 61.67 2.21
N THR A 125 -5.52 60.66 2.30
CA THR A 125 -4.56 60.52 3.39
C THR A 125 -3.15 60.23 2.88
N ARG A 126 -2.15 60.89 3.47
CA ARG A 126 -0.73 60.65 3.19
C ARG A 126 -0.01 60.32 4.49
N PHE A 127 0.76 59.25 4.52
CA PHE A 127 1.59 58.84 5.64
C PHE A 127 3.05 59.00 5.21
N GLY A 128 3.85 59.71 6.00
CA GLY A 128 5.23 60.07 5.65
C GLY A 128 5.31 61.18 4.61
N ASN A 129 6.53 61.62 4.33
CA ASN A 129 6.81 62.67 3.34
C ASN A 129 8.13 62.47 2.57
N ASP A 130 8.70 61.27 2.62
CA ASP A 130 9.98 60.90 2.00
C ASP A 130 11.19 61.76 2.47
N ALA A 131 11.11 62.37 3.66
CA ALA A 131 12.11 63.34 4.12
C ALA A 131 12.95 62.88 5.35
N GLY A 132 12.72 61.67 5.86
CA GLY A 132 13.34 61.21 7.10
C GLY A 132 13.44 59.68 7.24
N SER A 133 13.69 59.22 8.47
CA SER A 133 13.66 57.80 8.83
C SER A 133 12.23 57.26 8.84
N THR A 134 12.07 55.95 8.62
CA THR A 134 10.76 55.29 8.70
C THR A 134 10.09 55.49 10.06
N ASN A 135 8.84 55.95 10.04
CA ASN A 135 8.00 56.12 11.24
C ASN A 135 6.76 55.22 11.18
N THR A 136 6.32 54.74 12.35
CA THR A 136 5.15 53.88 12.47
C THR A 136 3.89 54.72 12.65
N TYR A 137 2.90 54.50 11.80
CA TYR A 137 1.56 55.09 11.88
C TYR A 137 0.59 53.99 12.33
N THR A 138 0.27 53.98 13.62
CA THR A 138 -0.53 52.93 14.26
C THR A 138 -1.99 53.33 14.34
N LEU A 139 -2.89 52.52 13.76
CA LEU A 139 -4.32 52.67 14.00
C LEU A 139 -4.68 52.21 15.41
N THR A 140 -5.43 53.02 16.14
CA THR A 140 -5.98 52.64 17.46
C THR A 140 -7.49 52.39 17.40
N ASN A 141 -8.14 52.78 16.30
CA ASN A 141 -9.56 52.55 16.04
C ASN A 141 -9.81 52.24 14.55
N ALA A 142 -10.99 51.71 14.22
CA ALA A 142 -11.39 51.51 12.84
C ALA A 142 -11.39 52.84 12.08
N THR A 143 -10.80 52.86 10.89
CA THR A 143 -10.59 54.09 10.11
C THR A 143 -11.10 53.89 8.69
N THR A 144 -11.68 54.94 8.11
CA THR A 144 -12.13 54.94 6.71
C THR A 144 -11.41 56.03 5.93
N ILE A 145 -10.86 55.66 4.77
CA ILE A 145 -10.28 56.58 3.78
C ILE A 145 -11.12 56.47 2.51
N ARG A 146 -11.69 57.57 2.05
CA ARG A 146 -12.74 57.55 1.03
C ARG A 146 -12.22 57.48 -0.39
N ARG A 147 -11.11 58.14 -0.72
CA ARG A 147 -10.66 58.31 -2.11
C ARG A 147 -9.26 57.77 -2.37
N THR A 148 -8.21 58.43 -1.87
CA THR A 148 -6.82 57.99 -2.08
C THR A 148 -6.04 57.92 -0.79
N ALA A 149 -5.13 56.96 -0.71
CA ALA A 149 -4.18 56.84 0.38
C ALA A 149 -2.78 56.64 -0.19
N THR A 150 -1.77 57.24 0.46
CA THR A 150 -0.36 57.05 0.09
C THR A 150 0.43 56.72 1.35
N VAL A 151 1.09 55.56 1.37
CA VAL A 151 2.17 55.24 2.31
C VAL A 151 3.47 55.57 1.59
N ASN A 152 4.13 56.65 1.97
CA ASN A 152 5.43 57.05 1.43
C ASN A 152 6.54 56.10 1.91
N GLU A 153 7.73 56.20 1.34
CA GLU A 153 8.85 55.29 1.60
C GLU A 153 9.28 55.29 3.08
N ASP A 154 9.14 56.44 3.73
CA ASP A 154 9.44 56.66 5.14
C ASP A 154 8.27 56.32 6.09
N ALA A 155 7.28 55.53 5.63
CA ALA A 155 6.10 55.20 6.43
C ALA A 155 5.87 53.70 6.61
N TYR A 156 5.58 53.31 7.86
CA TYR A 156 5.06 52.00 8.23
C TYR A 156 3.64 52.16 8.76
N LEU A 157 2.63 51.87 7.93
CA LEU A 157 1.23 51.92 8.33
C LEU A 157 0.82 50.59 8.99
N PHE A 158 0.68 50.61 10.31
CA PHE A 158 0.34 49.45 11.12
C PHE A 158 -1.15 49.44 11.48
N LEU A 159 -1.91 48.46 10.98
CA LEU A 159 -3.35 48.38 11.24
C LEU A 159 -3.69 47.93 12.67
N ASN A 160 -2.77 47.30 13.39
CA ASN A 160 -2.86 46.97 14.81
C ASN A 160 -4.17 46.23 15.21
N GLY A 161 -4.55 45.22 14.43
CA GLY A 161 -5.79 44.46 14.65
C GLY A 161 -7.07 45.27 14.41
N LYS A 162 -6.99 46.44 13.76
CA LYS A 162 -8.14 47.30 13.43
C LYS A 162 -8.54 47.14 11.97
N THR A 163 -9.70 47.70 11.65
CA THR A 163 -10.23 47.74 10.29
C THR A 163 -9.87 49.06 9.60
N LEU A 164 -9.23 48.97 8.44
CA LEU A 164 -9.11 50.08 7.49
C LEU A 164 -10.06 49.85 6.32
N THR A 165 -11.05 50.74 6.15
CA THR A 165 -11.94 50.71 4.97
C THR A 165 -11.45 51.72 3.94
N PHE A 166 -11.18 51.27 2.72
CA PHE A 166 -10.67 52.09 1.64
C PHE A 166 -11.66 52.21 0.47
N GLY A 167 -11.83 53.42 -0.04
CA GLY A 167 -12.54 53.68 -1.30
C GLY A 167 -14.04 53.96 -1.16
N PHE A 168 -14.49 54.44 0.00
CA PHE A 168 -15.91 54.75 0.27
C PHE A 168 -16.56 55.74 -0.75
N SER A 169 -15.77 56.50 -1.51
CA SER A 169 -16.26 57.48 -2.48
C SER A 169 -16.81 56.86 -3.77
N THR A 170 -17.70 57.58 -4.45
CA THR A 170 -18.09 57.33 -5.86
C THR A 170 -17.15 58.01 -6.86
N ALA A 171 -16.27 58.90 -6.40
CA ALA A 171 -15.33 59.66 -7.24
C ALA A 171 -14.07 58.84 -7.59
N ASN A 172 -13.53 59.08 -8.78
CA ASN A 172 -12.33 58.42 -9.31
C ASN A 172 -11.10 59.36 -9.36
N PRO A 173 -9.86 58.83 -9.35
CA PRO A 173 -9.49 57.43 -9.11
C PRO A 173 -9.56 57.04 -7.62
N LYS A 174 -9.72 55.74 -7.33
CA LYS A 174 -9.65 55.16 -5.97
C LYS A 174 -8.41 54.31 -5.83
N LEU A 175 -7.29 54.98 -5.58
CA LEU A 175 -5.95 54.39 -5.55
C LEU A 175 -5.33 54.47 -4.15
N PHE A 176 -4.89 53.32 -3.65
CA PHE A 176 -4.03 53.21 -2.49
C PHE A 176 -2.62 52.87 -2.98
N THR A 177 -1.69 53.81 -2.84
CA THR A 177 -0.29 53.61 -3.23
C THR A 177 0.56 53.32 -2.00
N VAL A 178 1.40 52.30 -2.07
CA VAL A 178 2.32 51.90 -0.99
C VAL A 178 3.75 51.86 -1.53
N LYS A 179 4.59 52.76 -1.02
CA LYS A 179 6.04 52.86 -1.26
C LYS A 179 6.88 52.49 -0.03
N GLY A 180 6.29 52.58 1.15
CA GLY A 180 6.80 52.05 2.41
C GLY A 180 6.10 50.74 2.78
N VAL A 181 5.71 50.57 4.04
CA VAL A 181 5.08 49.33 4.53
C VAL A 181 3.60 49.52 4.85
N LEU A 182 2.73 48.67 4.29
CA LEU A 182 1.35 48.49 4.74
C LEU A 182 1.23 47.14 5.46
N ASP A 183 1.02 47.17 6.77
CA ASP A 183 0.95 45.98 7.62
C ASP A 183 -0.46 45.67 8.11
N VAL A 184 -1.10 44.72 7.42
CA VAL A 184 -2.33 44.04 7.82
C VAL A 184 -1.93 42.87 8.72
N ASN A 185 -1.76 43.16 10.01
CA ASN A 185 -1.34 42.18 11.01
C ASN A 185 -2.52 41.31 11.52
N ALA A 186 -2.24 40.42 12.48
CA ALA A 186 -3.23 39.56 13.13
C ALA A 186 -4.51 40.30 13.55
N ASN A 187 -5.65 39.72 13.21
CA ASN A 187 -7.00 40.26 13.43
C ASN A 187 -7.32 41.59 12.71
N ALA A 188 -6.37 42.17 11.95
CA ALA A 188 -6.62 43.37 11.17
C ALA A 188 -7.40 43.06 9.90
N ARG A 189 -8.15 44.05 9.42
CA ARG A 189 -8.95 43.94 8.19
C ARG A 189 -8.71 45.12 7.28
N LEU A 190 -8.25 44.87 6.05
CA LEU A 190 -8.30 45.84 4.96
C LEU A 190 -9.56 45.57 4.13
N LEU A 191 -10.52 46.49 4.17
CA LEU A 191 -11.79 46.36 3.46
C LEU A 191 -11.86 47.34 2.29
N PHE A 192 -12.15 46.82 1.10
CA PHE A 192 -12.37 47.64 -0.09
C PHE A 192 -13.85 47.96 -0.29
N GLN A 193 -14.16 49.23 -0.47
CA GLN A 193 -15.50 49.70 -0.81
C GLN A 193 -15.57 50.06 -2.30
N ASN A 194 -15.92 49.08 -3.14
CA ASN A 194 -15.97 49.24 -4.59
C ASN A 194 -17.21 50.00 -5.10
N GLN A 195 -17.68 51.01 -4.36
CA GLN A 195 -18.84 51.82 -4.75
C GLN A 195 -18.54 52.66 -5.99
N GLY A 196 -19.35 52.51 -7.05
CA GLY A 196 -19.22 53.24 -8.33
C GLY A 196 -18.09 52.77 -9.24
N SER A 197 -16.94 52.37 -8.68
CA SER A 197 -15.77 51.85 -9.40
C SER A 197 -14.92 50.94 -8.50
N ILE A 198 -14.02 50.17 -9.12
CA ILE A 198 -13.10 49.27 -8.44
C ILE A 198 -12.01 50.07 -7.69
N CYS A 199 -11.71 49.68 -6.46
CA CYS A 199 -10.56 50.16 -5.72
C CYS A 199 -9.29 49.42 -6.16
N SER A 200 -8.19 50.16 -6.29
CA SER A 200 -6.88 49.60 -6.62
C SER A 200 -5.89 49.82 -5.48
N LEU A 201 -5.20 48.76 -5.07
CA LEU A 201 -4.01 48.82 -4.21
C LEU A 201 -2.78 48.55 -5.09
N LEU A 202 -1.92 49.56 -5.21
CA LEU A 202 -0.65 49.48 -5.92
C LEU A 202 0.47 49.56 -4.90
N VAL A 203 1.28 48.50 -4.83
CA VAL A 203 2.52 48.49 -4.05
C VAL A 203 3.66 48.52 -5.04
N ASP A 204 4.32 49.67 -5.13
CA ASP A 204 5.38 49.94 -6.11
C ASP A 204 6.32 51.03 -5.66
N ASN A 205 7.60 50.68 -5.56
CA ASN A 205 8.69 51.63 -5.42
C ASN A 205 9.87 51.23 -6.31
N ALA A 206 9.81 51.60 -7.59
CA ALA A 206 10.90 51.38 -8.54
C ALA A 206 12.27 51.95 -8.12
N ALA A 207 12.30 52.97 -7.24
CA ALA A 207 13.56 53.55 -6.77
C ALA A 207 14.19 52.76 -5.62
N SER A 208 13.36 52.27 -4.69
CA SER A 208 13.77 51.50 -3.50
C SER A 208 12.82 50.32 -3.25
N PRO A 209 12.89 49.24 -4.07
CA PRO A 209 11.94 48.12 -4.00
C PRO A 209 11.91 47.40 -2.65
N GLU A 210 13.01 47.43 -1.91
CA GLU A 210 13.17 46.85 -0.58
C GLU A 210 12.31 47.53 0.50
N ASN A 211 11.88 48.78 0.26
CA ASN A 211 11.09 49.56 1.22
C ASN A 211 9.58 49.41 0.99
N ALA A 212 9.16 49.05 -0.22
CA ALA A 212 7.75 48.84 -0.56
C ALA A 212 7.30 47.42 -0.18
N ILE A 213 6.49 47.31 0.88
CA ILE A 213 6.04 46.02 1.42
C ILE A 213 4.54 46.03 1.63
N LEU A 214 3.85 45.04 1.05
CA LEU A 214 2.52 44.64 1.51
C LEU A 214 2.67 43.44 2.44
N ARG A 215 2.30 43.61 3.72
CA ARG A 215 2.35 42.56 4.73
C ARG A 215 0.93 42.16 5.15
N ILE A 216 0.59 40.89 4.97
CA ILE A 216 -0.71 40.26 5.26
C ILE A 216 -0.43 39.05 6.16
N VAL A 217 -0.01 39.33 7.40
CA VAL A 217 0.54 38.30 8.29
C VAL A 217 -0.24 38.24 9.58
N GLY A 218 -1.00 37.15 9.76
CA GLY A 218 -1.63 36.79 11.03
C GLY A 218 -0.67 36.09 11.99
N ASP A 219 -1.12 35.86 13.21
CA ASP A 219 -0.30 35.15 14.23
C ASP A 219 -0.44 33.62 14.09
N ASP A 220 -1.63 33.15 13.71
CA ASP A 220 -1.99 31.75 13.55
C ASP A 220 -3.28 31.58 12.72
N ALA A 221 -3.72 30.33 12.52
CA ALA A 221 -4.91 30.01 11.73
C ALA A 221 -6.25 30.54 12.28
N VAL A 222 -6.29 31.03 13.52
CA VAL A 222 -7.47 31.65 14.16
C VAL A 222 -7.38 33.18 14.08
N ASN A 223 -6.19 33.72 14.33
CA ASN A 223 -5.87 35.15 14.38
C ASN A 223 -5.37 35.66 13.03
N VAL A 224 -6.20 35.52 12.00
CA VAL A 224 -5.79 35.78 10.61
C VAL A 224 -5.75 37.27 10.26
N ALA A 225 -4.86 37.64 9.34
CA ALA A 225 -4.90 38.91 8.63
C ALA A 225 -5.91 38.85 7.48
N THR A 226 -6.82 39.82 7.37
CA THR A 226 -7.92 39.76 6.38
C THR A 226 -7.86 40.85 5.33
N ILE A 227 -7.94 40.47 4.06
CA ILE A 227 -8.30 41.36 2.96
C ILE A 227 -9.67 40.96 2.43
N SER A 228 -10.61 41.89 2.38
CA SER A 228 -11.97 41.61 1.93
C SER A 228 -12.64 42.89 1.38
N ARG A 229 -13.95 42.86 1.22
CA ARG A 229 -14.75 43.98 0.73
C ARG A 229 -15.86 44.37 1.71
N SER A 230 -16.29 45.63 1.66
CA SER A 230 -17.47 46.13 2.39
C SER A 230 -18.72 46.29 1.52
N THR A 231 -18.56 46.23 0.18
CA THR A 231 -19.62 46.35 -0.83
C THR A 231 -19.36 45.37 -1.97
N ALA A 232 -20.32 45.18 -2.89
CA ALA A 232 -20.15 44.26 -4.03
C ALA A 232 -19.01 44.69 -4.99
N GLY A 233 -18.54 43.75 -5.82
CA GLY A 233 -17.38 43.94 -6.71
C GLY A 233 -16.08 43.45 -6.07
N GLY A 234 -15.07 43.17 -6.90
CA GLY A 234 -13.76 42.73 -6.42
C GLY A 234 -12.69 43.80 -6.54
N GLN A 235 -11.69 43.75 -5.65
CA GLN A 235 -10.57 44.69 -5.59
C GLN A 235 -9.40 44.26 -6.48
N PHE A 236 -8.70 45.24 -7.04
CA PHE A 236 -7.48 45.04 -7.81
C PHE A 236 -6.26 45.28 -6.91
N ILE A 237 -5.35 44.30 -6.81
CA ILE A 237 -4.12 44.40 -6.02
C ILE A 237 -2.95 44.08 -6.95
N SER A 238 -2.01 45.01 -7.05
CA SER A 238 -0.81 44.89 -7.89
C SER A 238 0.44 45.12 -7.06
N ILE A 239 1.39 44.20 -7.19
CA ILE A 239 2.73 44.25 -6.58
C ILE A 239 3.76 44.34 -7.72
N ASP A 240 4.40 45.50 -7.84
CA ASP A 240 5.50 45.76 -8.78
C ASP A 240 6.64 46.42 -8.02
N ASN A 241 7.90 46.14 -8.38
CA ASN A 241 9.09 46.64 -7.66
C ASN A 241 8.92 46.70 -6.13
N ALA A 242 8.45 45.61 -5.52
CA ALA A 242 8.04 45.56 -4.12
C ALA A 242 8.09 44.13 -3.57
N THR A 243 8.00 44.00 -2.24
CA THR A 243 7.92 42.71 -1.54
C THR A 243 6.49 42.43 -1.07
N ILE A 244 6.05 41.18 -1.26
CA ILE A 244 4.79 40.66 -0.69
C ILE A 244 5.08 39.64 0.41
N GLU A 245 4.45 39.85 1.56
CA GLU A 245 4.48 38.96 2.72
C GLU A 245 3.05 38.51 3.05
N ALA A 246 2.79 37.20 3.04
CA ALA A 246 1.52 36.63 3.42
C ALA A 246 1.69 35.32 4.20
N GLN A 247 1.10 35.24 5.39
CA GLN A 247 1.00 34.00 6.18
C GLN A 247 -0.18 34.13 7.15
N TYR A 248 -0.92 33.06 7.43
CA TYR A 248 -2.09 33.12 8.33
C TYR A 248 -3.09 34.20 7.89
N TYR A 249 -3.56 34.11 6.65
CA TYR A 249 -4.42 35.11 6.03
C TYR A 249 -5.77 34.55 5.57
N ALA A 250 -6.73 35.46 5.44
CA ALA A 250 -7.97 35.28 4.70
C ALA A 250 -8.08 36.37 3.63
N ILE A 251 -7.94 35.99 2.36
CA ILE A 251 -8.05 36.91 1.22
C ILE A 251 -9.31 36.56 0.43
N GLU A 252 -10.24 37.50 0.37
CA GLU A 252 -11.59 37.25 -0.12
C GLU A 252 -12.03 38.24 -1.19
N TYR A 253 -12.88 37.79 -2.11
CA TYR A 253 -13.59 38.63 -3.08
C TYR A 253 -12.68 39.50 -3.96
N LEU A 254 -11.54 38.96 -4.42
CA LEU A 254 -10.68 39.66 -5.37
C LEU A 254 -11.40 39.93 -6.71
N ALA A 255 -10.90 40.90 -7.47
CA ALA A 255 -11.24 41.03 -8.89
C ALA A 255 -10.80 39.77 -9.65
N ASN A 256 -11.29 39.58 -10.88
CA ASN A 256 -10.99 38.38 -11.66
C ASN A 256 -9.49 38.19 -11.93
N THR A 257 -8.70 39.27 -11.92
CA THR A 257 -7.24 39.23 -12.06
C THR A 257 -6.51 38.72 -10.82
N GLY A 258 -7.19 38.66 -9.66
CA GLY A 258 -6.59 38.25 -8.40
C GLY A 258 -5.62 39.28 -7.83
N ILE A 259 -4.60 38.78 -7.14
CA ILE A 259 -3.38 39.52 -6.81
C ILE A 259 -2.40 39.34 -7.97
N GLU A 260 -2.00 40.46 -8.58
CA GLU A 260 -1.00 40.48 -9.64
C GLU A 260 0.39 40.76 -9.05
N ILE A 261 1.26 39.76 -9.09
CA ILE A 261 2.65 39.88 -8.66
C ILE A 261 3.51 39.85 -9.92
N SER A 262 4.12 40.98 -10.25
CA SER A 262 4.90 41.14 -11.48
C SER A 262 6.30 40.49 -11.39
N SER A 263 7.01 40.47 -12.51
CA SER A 263 8.39 39.97 -12.59
C SER A 263 9.39 40.74 -11.73
N ASN A 264 9.15 42.02 -11.45
CA ASN A 264 10.05 42.84 -10.65
C ASN A 264 9.79 42.73 -9.14
N ALA A 265 8.77 41.96 -8.74
CA ALA A 265 8.42 41.78 -7.34
C ALA A 265 9.26 40.67 -6.66
N THR A 266 9.36 40.78 -5.34
CA THR A 266 9.95 39.78 -4.45
C THR A 266 8.86 39.05 -3.68
N LEU A 267 8.85 37.72 -3.73
CA LEU A 267 8.08 36.90 -2.80
C LEU A 267 8.94 36.65 -1.55
N HIS A 268 8.42 36.99 -0.38
CA HIS A 268 9.15 36.79 0.87
C HIS A 268 9.45 35.31 1.14
N THR A 269 10.59 35.01 1.77
CA THR A 269 11.10 33.64 1.92
C THR A 269 10.32 32.78 2.94
N ILE A 270 9.77 33.40 4.00
CA ILE A 270 8.98 32.73 5.06
C ILE A 270 7.48 33.00 4.89
N ASN A 271 7.07 34.28 4.90
CA ASN A 271 5.70 34.74 4.64
C ASN A 271 5.34 34.62 3.14
N ASN A 272 5.43 33.43 2.58
CA ASN A 272 5.42 33.13 1.14
C ASN A 272 4.03 32.74 0.59
N PHE A 273 2.94 33.13 1.26
CA PHE A 273 1.56 32.63 1.10
C PHE A 273 1.22 31.29 1.80
N SER A 274 2.11 30.74 2.63
CA SER A 274 1.79 29.56 3.42
C SER A 274 0.70 29.80 4.48
N ASN A 275 -0.03 28.76 4.86
CA ASN A 275 -1.03 28.73 5.92
C ASN A 275 -2.12 29.78 5.76
N GLY A 276 -2.81 29.81 4.62
CA GLY A 276 -3.82 30.83 4.34
C GLY A 276 -4.96 30.34 3.49
N THR A 277 -5.99 31.17 3.40
CA THR A 277 -7.22 30.88 2.66
C THR A 277 -7.51 31.97 1.63
N PHE A 278 -7.73 31.52 0.39
CA PHE A 278 -8.32 32.30 -0.68
C PHE A 278 -9.79 31.90 -0.85
N SER A 279 -10.69 32.86 -0.97
CA SER A 279 -12.13 32.57 -1.09
C SER A 279 -12.91 33.61 -1.90
N ASN A 280 -14.05 33.18 -2.42
CA ASN A 280 -15.04 34.05 -3.04
C ASN A 280 -14.59 34.88 -4.25
N ILE A 281 -13.64 34.39 -5.06
CA ILE A 281 -13.45 34.94 -6.42
C ILE A 281 -14.67 34.63 -7.30
N ASN A 282 -14.94 35.48 -8.30
CA ASN A 282 -16.02 35.20 -9.25
C ASN A 282 -15.76 33.91 -10.03
N ASN A 283 -16.74 33.01 -10.08
CA ASN A 283 -16.65 31.74 -10.77
C ASN A 283 -16.84 31.90 -12.30
N VAL A 284 -15.84 32.48 -12.97
CA VAL A 284 -15.87 32.75 -14.42
C VAL A 284 -14.54 32.38 -15.08
N ALA A 285 -14.59 32.05 -16.37
CA ALA A 285 -13.38 31.74 -17.14
C ALA A 285 -12.38 32.91 -17.12
N GLY A 286 -11.11 32.60 -16.89
CA GLY A 286 -10.02 33.56 -16.79
C GLY A 286 -9.81 34.15 -15.39
N ALA A 287 -10.69 33.89 -14.42
CA ALA A 287 -10.47 34.30 -13.04
C ALA A 287 -9.33 33.51 -12.39
N CYS A 288 -8.49 34.20 -11.61
CA CYS A 288 -7.33 33.61 -10.92
C CYS A 288 -7.15 34.27 -9.54
N TYR A 289 -6.85 33.51 -8.48
CA TYR A 289 -6.56 34.11 -7.17
C TYR A 289 -5.19 34.79 -7.15
N LEU A 290 -4.18 34.17 -7.76
CA LEU A 290 -2.80 34.61 -7.66
C LEU A 290 -2.07 34.47 -9.01
N ASN A 291 -1.72 35.61 -9.62
CA ASN A 291 -0.80 35.64 -10.74
C ASN A 291 0.62 35.86 -10.18
N LEU A 292 1.37 34.77 -10.00
CA LEU A 292 2.64 34.71 -9.29
C LEU A 292 3.81 34.74 -10.29
N GLU A 293 4.20 35.93 -10.76
CA GLU A 293 5.35 36.11 -11.65
C GLU A 293 6.58 36.69 -10.93
N ALA A 294 6.63 36.72 -9.58
CA ALA A 294 7.83 37.16 -8.85
C ALA A 294 9.09 36.43 -9.36
N SER A 295 10.10 37.19 -9.79
CA SER A 295 11.39 36.65 -10.25
C SER A 295 12.42 36.54 -9.13
N ILE A 296 12.12 37.10 -7.95
CA ILE A 296 12.97 37.02 -6.76
C ILE A 296 12.24 36.18 -5.72
N TYR A 297 12.71 34.96 -5.52
CA TYR A 297 12.25 34.06 -4.48
C TYR A 297 13.34 33.05 -4.13
N ALA A 298 13.59 32.90 -2.83
CA ALA A 298 14.55 31.94 -2.28
C ALA A 298 13.98 31.25 -1.02
N GLY A 299 12.66 31.18 -0.90
CA GLY A 299 11.95 30.53 0.21
C GLY A 299 11.83 29.02 0.03
N SER A 300 11.34 28.36 1.08
CA SER A 300 10.85 26.97 1.02
C SER A 300 9.46 26.90 0.39
N ASP A 301 8.94 25.70 0.17
CA ASP A 301 7.62 25.44 -0.40
C ASP A 301 6.48 26.28 0.24
N ILE A 302 5.45 26.57 -0.56
CA ILE A 302 4.20 27.19 -0.10
C ILE A 302 3.29 26.09 0.45
N GLU A 303 2.99 26.14 1.75
CA GLU A 303 2.30 25.06 2.46
C GLU A 303 0.90 25.43 2.93
N ASN A 304 0.03 24.42 3.05
CA ASN A 304 -1.25 24.51 3.78
C ASN A 304 -2.19 25.62 3.27
N VAL A 305 -2.35 25.72 1.95
CA VAL A 305 -3.20 26.73 1.31
C VAL A 305 -4.56 26.16 0.94
N THR A 306 -5.61 26.92 1.22
CA THR A 306 -7.00 26.58 0.85
C THR A 306 -7.50 27.52 -0.24
N PHE A 307 -8.02 26.97 -1.34
CA PHE A 307 -8.64 27.73 -2.45
C PHE A 307 -10.11 27.37 -2.60
N ASN A 308 -11.02 28.13 -1.99
CA ASN A 308 -12.45 27.84 -1.99
C ASN A 308 -13.20 28.63 -3.08
N ILE A 309 -14.32 28.07 -3.57
CA ILE A 309 -15.27 28.83 -4.37
C ILE A 309 -16.71 28.47 -3.99
N SER A 310 -17.67 29.37 -4.22
CA SER A 310 -19.05 29.21 -3.75
C SER A 310 -19.90 28.24 -4.58
N THR A 311 -19.41 27.80 -5.75
CA THR A 311 -20.12 26.94 -6.70
C THR A 311 -19.11 26.04 -7.43
N PRO A 312 -19.53 24.90 -8.03
CA PRO A 312 -18.63 24.03 -8.77
C PRO A 312 -17.78 24.79 -9.81
N PRO A 313 -16.45 24.55 -9.88
CA PRO A 313 -15.54 25.30 -10.74
C PRO A 313 -15.97 25.35 -12.22
N VAL A 314 -16.01 26.56 -12.79
CA VAL A 314 -16.24 26.78 -14.23
C VAL A 314 -14.95 26.54 -15.02
N ALA A 315 -15.08 26.01 -16.23
CA ALA A 315 -13.93 25.78 -17.11
C ALA A 315 -13.08 27.04 -17.33
N GLY A 316 -11.76 26.90 -17.14
CA GLY A 316 -10.79 27.98 -17.29
C GLY A 316 -10.68 28.92 -16.09
N ILE A 317 -11.18 28.54 -14.90
CA ILE A 317 -10.85 29.19 -13.64
C ILE A 317 -9.56 28.62 -13.04
N TYR A 318 -8.80 29.47 -12.35
CA TYR A 318 -7.48 29.11 -11.84
C TYR A 318 -7.29 29.45 -10.36
N ASN A 319 -6.48 28.65 -9.65
CA ASN A 319 -5.96 29.00 -8.32
C ASN A 319 -4.77 29.95 -8.46
N VAL A 320 -3.70 29.49 -9.11
CA VAL A 320 -2.40 30.14 -9.23
C VAL A 320 -1.95 30.05 -10.68
N LYS A 321 -1.33 31.12 -11.14
CA LYS A 321 -0.76 31.22 -12.47
C LYS A 321 0.72 31.61 -12.38
N ARG A 322 1.58 30.94 -13.16
CA ARG A 322 3.01 31.28 -13.33
C ARG A 322 3.53 30.75 -14.67
N GLN A 323 3.72 31.63 -15.64
CA GLN A 323 4.04 31.27 -17.02
C GLN A 323 5.50 31.54 -17.40
N THR A 324 6.12 32.59 -16.86
CA THR A 324 7.41 33.07 -17.39
C THR A 324 8.53 33.09 -16.36
N ALA A 325 8.24 33.50 -15.13
CA ALA A 325 9.26 33.76 -14.12
C ALA A 325 10.00 32.50 -13.63
N THR A 326 11.16 32.73 -13.01
CA THR A 326 12.00 31.73 -12.32
C THR A 326 12.31 32.22 -10.90
N PRO A 327 12.59 31.35 -9.92
CA PRO A 327 12.65 29.88 -9.98
C PRO A 327 11.25 29.24 -10.07
N ASN A 328 11.17 27.90 -10.11
CA ASN A 328 9.89 27.21 -9.93
C ASN A 328 9.35 27.45 -8.51
N ILE A 329 8.03 27.41 -8.34
CA ILE A 329 7.36 27.52 -7.04
C ILE A 329 6.78 26.15 -6.69
N ALA A 330 7.25 25.58 -5.59
CA ALA A 330 6.73 24.32 -5.07
C ALA A 330 5.68 24.57 -3.98
N PHE A 331 4.64 23.74 -4.00
CA PHE A 331 3.62 23.62 -2.97
C PHE A 331 3.82 22.33 -2.19
N ALA A 332 3.62 22.41 -0.88
CA ALA A 332 3.71 21.27 0.03
C ALA A 332 2.57 21.30 1.06
N GLY A 333 2.61 20.37 2.02
CA GLY A 333 1.58 20.26 3.05
C GLY A 333 0.19 19.93 2.48
N VAL A 334 -0.84 20.44 3.15
CA VAL A 334 -2.24 20.11 2.85
C VAL A 334 -2.88 21.19 1.99
N ILE A 335 -2.99 20.94 0.69
CA ILE A 335 -3.70 21.83 -0.25
C ILE A 335 -5.16 21.40 -0.35
N THR A 336 -6.09 22.33 -0.11
CA THR A 336 -7.53 22.01 -0.05
C THR A 336 -8.42 23.07 -0.70
N GLY A 337 -9.73 22.86 -0.64
CA GLY A 337 -10.75 23.70 -1.26
C GLY A 337 -11.16 23.21 -2.65
N ASP A 338 -12.23 23.77 -3.20
CA ASP A 338 -12.80 23.38 -4.49
C ASP A 338 -11.83 23.56 -5.66
N LEU A 339 -10.90 24.52 -5.53
CA LEU A 339 -9.81 24.79 -6.45
C LEU A 339 -8.44 24.31 -5.90
N GLY A 340 -8.45 23.45 -4.88
CA GLY A 340 -7.24 22.93 -4.24
C GLY A 340 -6.52 21.91 -5.10
N GLY A 341 -5.38 22.29 -5.67
CA GLY A 341 -4.45 21.38 -6.36
C GLY A 341 -4.19 21.71 -7.83
N TYR A 342 -3.34 20.90 -8.44
CA TYR A 342 -2.77 21.14 -9.77
C TYR A 342 -3.80 21.34 -10.89
N LYS A 343 -4.96 20.68 -10.82
CA LYS A 343 -6.00 20.74 -11.88
C LYS A 343 -6.44 22.16 -12.24
N TYR A 344 -6.30 23.10 -11.31
CA TYR A 344 -6.73 24.48 -11.46
C TYR A 344 -5.54 25.45 -11.60
N GLU A 345 -4.35 24.96 -11.89
CA GLU A 345 -3.21 25.83 -12.15
C GLU A 345 -3.20 26.37 -13.58
N LYS A 346 -2.32 27.35 -13.81
CA LYS A 346 -1.93 27.76 -15.16
C LYS A 346 -0.46 28.11 -15.23
N ASP A 347 0.31 27.25 -15.86
CA ASP A 347 1.74 27.46 -16.07
C ASP A 347 2.14 27.40 -17.56
N GLU A 348 3.41 27.17 -17.85
CA GLU A 348 3.94 27.04 -19.21
C GLU A 348 3.58 25.71 -19.90
N LEU A 349 3.22 24.67 -19.14
CA LEU A 349 2.89 23.35 -19.67
C LEU A 349 1.37 23.13 -19.80
N THR A 350 0.57 23.92 -19.09
CA THR A 350 -0.90 23.84 -19.09
C THR A 350 -1.49 24.15 -20.49
N ALA A 351 -1.64 23.11 -21.32
CA ALA A 351 -2.15 23.23 -22.69
C ALA A 351 -3.69 23.15 -22.77
N THR A 352 -4.33 22.44 -21.84
CA THR A 352 -5.78 22.23 -21.77
C THR A 352 -6.28 22.38 -20.33
N TRP A 353 -7.58 22.64 -20.14
CA TRP A 353 -8.19 22.73 -18.80
C TRP A 353 -9.10 21.53 -18.53
N PRO A 354 -9.06 20.93 -17.32
CA PRO A 354 -8.09 21.17 -16.24
C PRO A 354 -6.67 20.72 -16.60
N ALA A 355 -5.66 21.17 -15.85
CA ALA A 355 -4.26 20.80 -16.06
C ALA A 355 -4.03 19.29 -15.93
N ALA A 356 -3.03 18.77 -16.65
CA ALA A 356 -2.71 17.35 -16.63
C ALA A 356 -1.82 17.01 -15.43
N LEU A 357 -1.84 15.75 -14.98
CA LEU A 357 -1.02 15.31 -13.83
C LEU A 357 0.50 15.51 -14.05
N VAL A 358 0.94 15.53 -15.31
CA VAL A 358 2.34 15.79 -15.67
C VAL A 358 2.76 17.23 -15.35
N ASP A 359 1.85 18.19 -15.51
CA ASP A 359 2.07 19.63 -15.25
C ASP A 359 2.43 19.82 -13.77
N ALA A 360 1.76 19.09 -12.88
CA ALA A 360 1.95 19.12 -11.42
C ALA A 360 3.39 18.90 -10.95
N ASN A 361 4.25 18.23 -11.74
CA ASN A 361 5.64 17.91 -11.34
C ASN A 361 6.70 18.53 -12.26
N GLN A 362 6.35 18.81 -13.52
CA GLN A 362 7.31 19.31 -14.52
C GLN A 362 7.21 20.81 -14.77
N GLY A 363 6.07 21.40 -14.41
CA GLY A 363 5.77 22.80 -14.62
C GLY A 363 6.51 23.76 -13.69
N LYS A 364 6.38 25.06 -13.95
CA LYS A 364 6.86 26.13 -13.05
C LYS A 364 6.14 26.16 -11.71
N LEU A 365 4.94 25.60 -11.63
CA LEU A 365 4.21 25.34 -10.40
C LEU A 365 4.32 23.85 -10.11
N GLN A 366 4.87 23.49 -8.95
CA GLN A 366 5.05 22.10 -8.55
C GLN A 366 4.13 21.81 -7.37
N TRP A 367 3.30 20.77 -7.46
CA TRP A 367 2.32 20.42 -6.45
C TRP A 367 2.72 19.16 -5.67
N PRO A 368 2.13 18.94 -4.46
CA PRO A 368 2.38 17.72 -3.71
C PRO A 368 2.06 16.47 -4.54
N PRO A 369 2.84 15.37 -4.41
CA PRO A 369 2.61 14.14 -5.16
C PRO A 369 1.21 13.59 -4.94
N ILE A 370 0.49 13.33 -6.04
CA ILE A 370 -0.79 12.62 -5.99
C ILE A 370 -0.51 11.12 -6.08
N LEU A 371 -0.86 10.40 -5.02
CA LEU A 371 -0.55 8.96 -4.88
C LEU A 371 -1.75 8.06 -5.13
N GLU A 372 -2.96 8.62 -5.23
CA GLU A 372 -4.20 7.86 -5.46
C GLU A 372 -5.18 8.59 -6.38
N THR A 373 -6.02 7.79 -7.05
CA THR A 373 -7.14 8.25 -7.85
C THR A 373 -8.36 7.39 -7.55
N VAL A 374 -9.51 8.05 -7.40
CA VAL A 374 -10.77 7.42 -7.03
C VAL A 374 -11.67 7.34 -8.24
N TRP A 375 -12.20 6.16 -8.53
CA TRP A 375 -13.21 5.96 -9.55
C TRP A 375 -14.51 6.66 -9.15
N THR A 376 -14.92 7.64 -9.94
CA THR A 376 -16.15 8.42 -9.75
C THR A 376 -17.31 7.86 -10.58
N GLY A 377 -17.03 7.16 -11.68
CA GLY A 377 -18.03 6.64 -12.61
C GLY A 377 -18.98 7.71 -13.15
N SER A 378 -18.52 8.95 -13.26
CA SER A 378 -19.38 10.11 -13.56
C SER A 378 -19.81 10.21 -15.03
N ILE A 379 -19.09 9.56 -15.95
CA ILE A 379 -19.38 9.62 -17.39
C ILE A 379 -19.92 8.29 -17.89
N ASN A 380 -19.14 7.22 -17.76
CA ASN A 380 -19.48 5.88 -18.24
C ASN A 380 -18.70 4.81 -17.45
N SER A 381 -18.66 3.58 -17.95
CA SER A 381 -17.96 2.44 -17.33
C SER A 381 -16.53 2.23 -17.83
N ASP A 382 -16.06 2.98 -18.83
CA ASP A 382 -14.79 2.70 -19.50
C ASP A 382 -13.60 3.10 -18.61
N TRP A 383 -12.77 2.12 -18.23
CA TRP A 383 -11.59 2.31 -17.39
C TRP A 383 -10.67 3.42 -17.92
N SER A 384 -10.49 3.47 -19.25
CA SER A 384 -9.59 4.39 -19.94
C SER A 384 -10.04 5.86 -19.93
N ASN A 385 -11.30 6.15 -19.57
CA ASN A 385 -11.83 7.50 -19.62
C ASN A 385 -11.35 8.32 -18.40
N PRO A 386 -10.49 9.35 -18.58
CA PRO A 386 -9.94 10.13 -17.47
C PRO A 386 -11.02 10.89 -16.69
N GLY A 387 -12.19 11.17 -17.28
CA GLY A 387 -13.30 11.81 -16.59
C GLY A 387 -14.04 10.94 -15.57
N ASN A 388 -13.77 9.62 -15.56
CA ASN A 388 -14.26 8.72 -14.52
C ASN A 388 -13.32 8.63 -13.30
N TRP A 389 -12.20 9.36 -13.29
CA TRP A 389 -11.19 9.28 -12.25
C TRP A 389 -10.91 10.64 -11.59
N SER A 390 -10.86 10.67 -10.25
CA SER A 390 -10.66 11.90 -9.49
C SER A 390 -9.32 12.57 -9.77
N ASN A 391 -8.28 11.82 -10.18
CA ASN A 391 -6.93 12.30 -10.45
C ASN A 391 -6.33 11.72 -11.75
N GLY A 392 -7.18 11.42 -12.75
CA GLY A 392 -6.76 10.80 -14.01
C GLY A 392 -6.65 9.28 -13.91
N VAL A 393 -6.47 8.63 -15.07
CA VAL A 393 -6.41 7.16 -15.17
C VAL A 393 -5.21 6.63 -14.37
N PRO A 394 -5.39 5.57 -13.54
CA PRO A 394 -4.31 4.93 -12.82
C PRO A 394 -3.14 4.52 -13.71
N ASN A 395 -1.96 4.50 -13.11
CA ASN A 395 -0.71 4.03 -13.72
C ASN A 395 0.18 3.39 -12.64
N SER A 396 1.39 2.95 -12.97
CA SER A 396 2.29 2.25 -12.04
C SER A 396 2.70 3.06 -10.79
N GLY A 397 2.49 4.38 -10.77
CA GLY A 397 2.75 5.25 -9.63
C GLY A 397 1.50 5.67 -8.84
N LEU A 398 0.29 5.34 -9.31
CA LEU A 398 -0.98 5.85 -8.78
C LEU A 398 -1.91 4.71 -8.35
N ASP A 399 -2.38 4.75 -7.10
CA ASP A 399 -3.34 3.78 -6.56
C ASP A 399 -4.72 3.96 -7.20
N ALA A 400 -5.35 2.86 -7.60
CA ALA A 400 -6.72 2.83 -8.11
C ALA A 400 -7.70 2.46 -7.00
N ILE A 401 -8.58 3.40 -6.61
CA ILE A 401 -9.60 3.18 -5.58
C ILE A 401 -10.98 3.10 -6.22
N ILE A 402 -11.70 2.00 -6.00
CA ILE A 402 -13.00 1.72 -6.63
C ILE A 402 -14.08 1.59 -5.55
N PRO A 403 -14.78 2.69 -5.23
CA PRO A 403 -15.93 2.68 -4.32
C PRO A 403 -17.23 2.32 -5.03
N SER A 404 -18.31 2.19 -4.25
CA SER A 404 -19.65 2.05 -4.81
C SER A 404 -20.10 3.35 -5.48
N VAL A 405 -20.34 3.28 -6.80
CA VAL A 405 -20.83 4.39 -7.63
C VAL A 405 -21.89 3.88 -8.61
N VAL A 406 -22.44 4.76 -9.45
CA VAL A 406 -23.47 4.41 -10.44
C VAL A 406 -22.92 3.55 -11.57
N ASN A 407 -21.86 4.01 -12.25
CA ASN A 407 -21.23 3.27 -13.34
C ASN A 407 -19.96 2.61 -12.82
N TYR A 408 -19.96 1.28 -12.66
CA TYR A 408 -18.78 0.54 -12.26
C TYR A 408 -17.77 0.42 -13.41
N PRO A 409 -16.46 0.41 -13.12
CA PRO A 409 -15.44 0.26 -14.15
C PRO A 409 -15.48 -1.12 -14.81
N ILE A 410 -15.38 -1.12 -16.13
CA ILE A 410 -15.16 -2.26 -17.02
C ILE A 410 -13.87 -1.98 -17.78
N LEU A 411 -12.97 -2.97 -17.87
CA LEU A 411 -11.76 -2.80 -18.65
C LEU A 411 -12.07 -2.76 -20.15
N ASP A 412 -11.68 -1.65 -20.79
CA ASP A 412 -11.69 -1.43 -22.24
C ASP A 412 -10.26 -1.32 -22.81
N VAL A 413 -9.25 -1.40 -21.94
CA VAL A 413 -7.81 -1.39 -22.22
C VAL A 413 -7.09 -2.23 -21.16
N ASN A 414 -5.85 -2.66 -21.44
CA ASN A 414 -4.98 -3.23 -20.41
C ASN A 414 -4.70 -2.16 -19.33
N ALA A 415 -5.16 -2.43 -18.12
CA ALA A 415 -5.08 -1.51 -17.00
C ALA A 415 -3.78 -1.68 -16.22
N VAL A 416 -3.25 -0.58 -15.70
CA VAL A 416 -2.09 -0.56 -14.83
C VAL A 416 -2.39 0.35 -13.64
N CYS A 417 -2.04 -0.09 -12.43
CA CYS A 417 -2.11 0.72 -11.22
C CYS A 417 -0.95 0.38 -10.28
N LYS A 418 -0.67 1.26 -9.33
CA LYS A 418 0.25 0.95 -8.23
C LYS A 418 -0.39 -0.08 -7.30
N LYS A 419 -1.42 0.30 -6.54
CA LYS A 419 -2.32 -0.61 -5.82
C LYS A 419 -3.71 -0.64 -6.44
N LEU A 420 -4.38 -1.79 -6.36
CA LEU A 420 -5.79 -1.90 -6.69
C LEU A 420 -6.61 -2.08 -5.40
N ARG A 421 -7.45 -1.10 -5.08
CA ARG A 421 -8.30 -1.11 -3.89
C ARG A 421 -9.77 -1.03 -4.27
N ILE A 422 -10.44 -2.17 -4.29
CA ILE A 422 -11.89 -2.25 -4.50
C ILE A 422 -12.55 -2.18 -3.13
N THR A 423 -12.90 -0.99 -2.68
CA THR A 423 -13.41 -0.77 -1.31
C THR A 423 -14.80 -1.36 -1.17
N SER A 424 -15.76 -0.84 -1.94
CA SER A 424 -17.17 -1.27 -1.96
C SER A 424 -17.78 -1.34 -3.36
N GLY A 425 -16.98 -1.08 -4.40
CA GLY A 425 -17.41 -1.12 -5.79
C GLY A 425 -17.19 -2.47 -6.47
N ILE A 426 -17.29 -2.45 -7.80
CA ILE A 426 -17.11 -3.61 -8.66
C ILE A 426 -16.09 -3.23 -9.74
N LEU A 427 -15.14 -4.11 -10.04
CA LEU A 427 -14.31 -4.04 -11.25
C LEU A 427 -14.56 -5.30 -12.07
N GLU A 428 -14.86 -5.14 -13.36
CA GLU A 428 -15.06 -6.23 -14.31
C GLU A 428 -13.99 -6.24 -15.41
N LEU A 429 -13.36 -7.41 -15.61
CA LEU A 429 -12.40 -7.69 -16.67
C LEU A 429 -13.11 -8.44 -17.80
N VAL A 430 -13.03 -7.90 -19.02
CA VAL A 430 -13.70 -8.42 -20.23
C VAL A 430 -12.76 -8.36 -21.43
N GLY A 431 -13.07 -9.11 -22.49
CA GLY A 431 -12.47 -8.93 -23.82
C GLY A 431 -10.97 -9.21 -23.90
N GLY A 432 -10.42 -9.99 -22.98
CA GLY A 432 -8.99 -10.27 -22.88
C GLY A 432 -8.13 -9.09 -22.41
N PHE A 433 -8.74 -8.07 -21.80
CA PHE A 433 -7.98 -6.97 -21.18
C PHE A 433 -7.49 -7.37 -19.78
N ASP A 434 -6.19 -7.20 -19.57
CA ASP A 434 -5.50 -7.55 -18.32
C ASP A 434 -5.45 -6.37 -17.35
N ILE A 435 -5.21 -6.66 -16.07
CA ILE A 435 -4.83 -5.64 -15.09
C ILE A 435 -3.52 -6.01 -14.39
N ILE A 436 -2.62 -5.02 -14.29
CA ILE A 436 -1.36 -5.11 -13.57
C ILE A 436 -1.40 -4.16 -12.38
N ALA A 437 -1.51 -4.72 -11.18
CA ALA A 437 -1.23 -3.99 -9.94
C ALA A 437 0.23 -4.25 -9.55
N HIS A 438 1.05 -3.19 -9.53
CA HIS A 438 2.48 -3.31 -9.19
C HIS A 438 2.73 -3.63 -7.71
N GLU A 439 1.75 -3.35 -6.85
CA GLU A 439 1.76 -3.64 -5.42
C GLU A 439 0.48 -4.43 -5.05
N ASP A 440 -0.14 -4.10 -3.92
CA ASP A 440 -1.22 -4.88 -3.32
C ASP A 440 -2.53 -4.83 -4.12
N ILE A 441 -3.28 -5.93 -4.06
CA ILE A 441 -4.70 -6.00 -4.46
C ILE A 441 -5.56 -6.24 -3.21
N ASN A 442 -6.49 -5.33 -2.96
CA ASN A 442 -7.46 -5.40 -1.86
C ASN A 442 -8.89 -5.46 -2.43
N ILE A 443 -9.64 -6.52 -2.11
CA ILE A 443 -11.01 -6.73 -2.59
C ILE A 443 -11.98 -6.77 -1.41
N GLY A 444 -12.79 -5.72 -1.28
CA GLY A 444 -13.66 -5.50 -0.13
C GLY A 444 -12.85 -5.14 1.10
N GLU A 445 -12.82 -3.86 1.48
CA GLU A 445 -12.10 -3.45 2.70
C GLU A 445 -12.95 -3.67 3.95
N SER A 446 -12.39 -4.39 4.94
CA SER A 446 -13.09 -4.79 6.16
C SER A 446 -14.37 -5.60 5.85
N THR A 447 -15.55 -5.04 6.12
CA THR A 447 -16.87 -5.66 5.89
C THR A 447 -17.57 -5.12 4.63
N SER A 448 -16.86 -4.37 3.79
CA SER A 448 -17.43 -3.79 2.57
C SER A 448 -17.60 -4.81 1.44
N PHE A 449 -18.62 -4.64 0.60
CA PHE A 449 -18.93 -5.51 -0.55
C PHE A 449 -18.14 -5.11 -1.80
N GLY A 450 -16.82 -5.27 -1.79
CA GLY A 450 -16.00 -5.09 -3.00
C GLY A 450 -16.03 -6.34 -3.89
N LYS A 451 -16.12 -6.18 -5.22
CA LYS A 451 -16.08 -7.31 -6.16
C LYS A 451 -15.03 -7.12 -7.26
N LEU A 452 -14.24 -8.15 -7.50
CA LEU A 452 -13.40 -8.29 -8.69
C LEU A 452 -13.93 -9.44 -9.53
N ILE A 453 -14.29 -9.17 -10.77
CA ILE A 453 -14.95 -10.11 -11.66
C ILE A 453 -14.10 -10.29 -12.91
N VAL A 454 -13.76 -11.53 -13.22
CA VAL A 454 -13.27 -11.92 -14.55
C VAL A 454 -14.47 -12.52 -15.28
N SER A 455 -14.85 -11.91 -16.41
CA SER A 455 -15.97 -12.37 -17.23
C SER A 455 -15.50 -13.04 -18.54
N ASP A 456 -14.21 -12.89 -18.87
CA ASP A 456 -13.55 -13.52 -20.00
C ASP A 456 -12.30 -14.28 -19.51
N ASN A 457 -12.21 -15.58 -19.79
CA ASN A 457 -11.14 -16.44 -19.28
C ASN A 457 -9.75 -16.14 -19.89
N THR A 458 -9.70 -15.30 -20.93
CA THR A 458 -8.44 -14.83 -21.52
C THR A 458 -7.83 -13.67 -20.74
N CYS A 459 -8.60 -13.02 -19.86
CA CYS A 459 -8.10 -11.96 -18.99
C CYS A 459 -7.19 -12.52 -17.89
N LYS A 460 -6.19 -11.73 -17.52
CA LYS A 460 -5.22 -12.02 -16.47
C LYS A 460 -5.14 -10.89 -15.45
N ILE A 461 -4.96 -11.27 -14.19
CA ILE A 461 -4.67 -10.34 -13.09
C ILE A 461 -3.25 -10.57 -12.62
N SER A 462 -2.42 -9.53 -12.68
CA SER A 462 -1.06 -9.54 -12.14
C SER A 462 -1.01 -8.76 -10.82
N CYS A 463 -0.55 -9.43 -9.75
CA CYS A 463 -0.42 -8.87 -8.41
C CYS A 463 1.06 -8.81 -7.99
N GLY A 464 1.61 -7.61 -7.90
CA GLY A 464 2.99 -7.34 -7.50
C GLY A 464 3.18 -7.16 -5.99
N GLY A 465 2.13 -7.26 -5.20
CA GLY A 465 2.17 -7.21 -3.74
C GLY A 465 1.36 -8.34 -3.10
N SER A 466 0.76 -8.04 -1.95
CA SER A 466 -0.15 -8.96 -1.27
C SER A 466 -1.55 -8.93 -1.87
N TRP A 467 -2.18 -10.10 -1.90
CA TRP A 467 -3.59 -10.24 -2.24
C TRP A 467 -4.40 -10.44 -0.98
N SER A 468 -5.38 -9.56 -0.77
CA SER A 468 -6.30 -9.67 0.35
C SER A 468 -7.73 -9.49 -0.10
N ARG A 469 -8.58 -10.39 0.36
CA ARG A 469 -10.03 -10.28 0.25
C ARG A 469 -10.60 -10.02 1.65
N GLY A 470 -11.41 -8.99 1.83
CA GLY A 470 -12.16 -8.78 3.08
C GLY A 470 -13.32 -9.76 3.22
N THR A 471 -13.92 -9.80 4.41
CA THR A 471 -14.94 -10.78 4.79
C THR A 471 -16.10 -10.86 3.78
N ASN A 472 -16.56 -9.70 3.31
CA ASN A 472 -17.65 -9.55 2.35
C ASN A 472 -17.19 -9.24 0.92
N GLY A 473 -15.87 -9.20 0.68
CA GLY A 473 -15.33 -9.08 -0.67
C GLY A 473 -15.73 -10.28 -1.52
N ASN A 474 -15.64 -10.21 -2.84
CA ASN A 474 -15.85 -11.38 -3.69
C ASN A 474 -14.92 -11.33 -4.90
N PHE A 475 -14.15 -12.39 -5.09
CA PHE A 475 -13.42 -12.63 -6.32
C PHE A 475 -14.13 -13.71 -7.14
N ILE A 476 -14.51 -13.37 -8.36
CA ILE A 476 -15.10 -14.28 -9.35
C ILE A 476 -14.04 -14.52 -10.43
N HIS A 477 -13.49 -15.73 -10.47
CA HIS A 477 -12.29 -16.03 -11.24
C HIS A 477 -12.53 -16.17 -12.76
N GLY A 478 -13.76 -16.42 -13.22
CA GLY A 478 -14.11 -16.48 -14.65
C GLY A 478 -13.22 -17.40 -15.49
N ASP A 479 -12.76 -18.49 -14.89
CA ASP A 479 -11.73 -19.40 -15.42
C ASP A 479 -10.39 -18.74 -15.86
N GLY A 480 -10.14 -17.50 -15.43
CA GLY A 480 -8.93 -16.74 -15.74
C GLY A 480 -7.73 -17.04 -14.84
N THR A 481 -6.64 -16.33 -15.10
CA THR A 481 -5.36 -16.53 -14.40
C THR A 481 -5.03 -15.38 -13.46
N VAL A 482 -4.65 -15.72 -12.23
CA VAL A 482 -4.01 -14.78 -11.30
C VAL A 482 -2.53 -15.09 -11.21
N GLU A 483 -1.69 -14.14 -11.63
CA GLU A 483 -0.23 -14.23 -11.54
C GLU A 483 0.31 -13.35 -10.42
N PHE A 484 1.05 -13.97 -9.52
CA PHE A 484 1.76 -13.31 -8.42
C PHE A 484 3.21 -13.05 -8.83
N LEU A 485 3.57 -11.77 -8.89
CA LEU A 485 4.84 -11.26 -9.44
C LEU A 485 5.65 -10.44 -8.45
N SER A 486 5.28 -10.47 -7.15
CA SER A 486 5.88 -9.61 -6.14
C SER A 486 7.40 -9.54 -6.23
N SER A 487 7.94 -8.33 -6.14
CA SER A 487 9.37 -8.05 -6.07
C SER A 487 9.83 -7.75 -4.64
N THR A 488 8.92 -7.79 -3.66
CA THR A 488 9.24 -7.67 -2.23
C THR A 488 9.53 -9.06 -1.67
N GLY A 489 10.45 -9.17 -0.71
CA GLY A 489 10.95 -10.47 -0.21
C GLY A 489 9.87 -11.44 0.28
N SER A 490 8.68 -10.95 0.62
CA SER A 490 7.48 -11.78 0.83
C SER A 490 6.18 -11.05 0.50
N ALA A 491 5.19 -11.81 0.05
CA ALA A 491 3.82 -11.36 -0.18
C ALA A 491 2.82 -12.38 0.41
N THR A 492 1.68 -11.90 0.88
CA THR A 492 0.61 -12.76 1.40
C THR A 492 -0.49 -12.95 0.37
N ILE A 493 -1.07 -14.16 0.34
CA ILE A 493 -2.21 -14.51 -0.50
C ILE A 493 -3.32 -14.95 0.46
N ASN A 494 -4.26 -14.06 0.75
CA ASN A 494 -5.40 -14.29 1.62
C ASN A 494 -6.72 -14.17 0.83
N PRO A 495 -7.14 -15.24 0.14
CA PRO A 495 -8.37 -15.24 -0.65
C PRO A 495 -9.61 -15.58 0.20
N LEU A 496 -9.44 -15.94 1.48
CA LEU A 496 -10.50 -16.43 2.36
C LEU A 496 -11.29 -17.57 1.67
N SER A 497 -12.58 -17.38 1.39
CA SER A 497 -13.44 -18.36 0.74
C SER A 497 -13.49 -18.27 -0.79
N SER A 498 -12.76 -17.33 -1.42
CA SER A 498 -12.68 -17.26 -2.87
C SER A 498 -11.74 -18.32 -3.42
N ASN A 499 -12.12 -18.90 -4.55
CA ASN A 499 -11.28 -19.85 -5.28
C ASN A 499 -10.48 -19.11 -6.35
N PHE A 500 -9.32 -19.66 -6.72
CA PHE A 500 -8.67 -19.33 -7.98
C PHE A 500 -9.03 -20.39 -9.03
N TYR A 501 -8.97 -20.02 -10.31
CA TYR A 501 -8.95 -21.01 -11.37
C TYR A 501 -7.51 -21.41 -11.65
N ASN A 502 -6.74 -20.58 -12.33
CA ASN A 502 -5.31 -20.76 -12.49
C ASN A 502 -4.54 -19.81 -11.56
N LEU A 503 -3.53 -20.35 -10.88
CA LEU A 503 -2.62 -19.59 -10.03
C LEU A 503 -1.20 -19.74 -10.56
N LYS A 504 -0.57 -18.60 -10.87
CA LYS A 504 0.82 -18.55 -11.31
C LYS A 504 1.68 -17.77 -10.32
N VAL A 505 2.88 -18.27 -10.05
CA VAL A 505 3.91 -17.60 -9.23
C VAL A 505 5.19 -17.48 -10.04
N ASN A 506 5.68 -16.25 -10.21
CA ASN A 506 6.76 -15.98 -11.16
C ASN A 506 7.67 -14.84 -10.69
N ASN A 507 8.38 -15.05 -9.57
CA ASN A 507 9.49 -14.18 -9.16
C ASN A 507 10.46 -14.89 -8.21
N VAL A 508 11.73 -15.06 -8.62
CA VAL A 508 12.75 -15.81 -7.85
C VAL A 508 13.05 -15.22 -6.47
N ALA A 509 12.86 -13.91 -6.28
CA ALA A 509 13.24 -13.21 -5.06
C ALA A 509 12.19 -13.28 -3.94
N SER A 510 11.02 -13.88 -4.20
CA SER A 510 9.85 -13.68 -3.36
C SER A 510 9.23 -14.96 -2.81
N ILE A 511 8.77 -14.85 -1.57
CA ILE A 511 8.00 -15.88 -0.86
C ILE A 511 6.52 -15.49 -0.87
N PHE A 512 5.68 -16.31 -1.49
CA PHE A 512 4.24 -16.18 -1.56
C PHE A 512 3.58 -17.07 -0.52
N SER A 513 3.00 -16.42 0.48
CA SER A 513 2.49 -17.05 1.69
C SER A 513 0.98 -17.23 1.62
N LEU A 514 0.50 -18.45 1.45
CA LEU A 514 -0.93 -18.79 1.46
C LEU A 514 -1.46 -18.73 2.90
N VAL A 515 -2.41 -17.83 3.13
CA VAL A 515 -3.06 -17.61 4.43
C VAL A 515 -4.45 -18.24 4.44
N GLY A 516 -4.87 -18.76 5.59
CA GLY A 516 -6.16 -19.42 5.78
C GLY A 516 -5.99 -20.87 6.19
N THR A 517 -7.01 -21.70 5.94
CA THR A 517 -7.01 -23.14 6.28
C THR A 517 -7.21 -24.02 5.06
N THR A 518 -7.86 -23.49 4.02
CA THR A 518 -8.14 -24.21 2.78
C THR A 518 -8.09 -23.25 1.61
N LEU A 519 -7.56 -23.72 0.48
CA LEU A 519 -7.68 -23.04 -0.81
C LEU A 519 -8.07 -24.06 -1.87
N ASN A 520 -9.03 -23.67 -2.71
CA ASN A 520 -9.37 -24.42 -3.91
C ASN A 520 -8.82 -23.70 -5.14
N ILE A 521 -8.13 -24.46 -5.96
CA ILE A 521 -7.63 -24.05 -7.27
C ILE A 521 -8.25 -25.01 -8.27
N LEU A 522 -9.16 -24.49 -9.10
CA LEU A 522 -9.98 -25.34 -9.98
C LEU A 522 -9.25 -25.75 -11.26
N GLY A 523 -8.33 -24.91 -11.73
CA GLY A 523 -7.40 -25.18 -12.81
C GLY A 523 -5.99 -25.43 -12.27
N ASP A 524 -4.99 -24.81 -12.86
CA ASP A 524 -3.59 -25.19 -12.69
C ASP A 524 -2.85 -24.34 -11.63
N ILE A 525 -1.82 -24.93 -11.03
CA ILE A 525 -0.77 -24.22 -10.31
C ILE A 525 0.52 -24.26 -11.14
N GLU A 526 1.02 -23.08 -11.50
CA GLU A 526 2.33 -22.91 -12.12
C GLU A 526 3.26 -22.09 -11.22
N ILE A 527 4.28 -22.73 -10.63
CA ILE A 527 5.36 -22.04 -9.92
C ILE A 527 6.55 -21.99 -10.89
N THR A 528 6.62 -20.95 -11.71
CA THR A 528 7.73 -20.76 -12.66
C THR A 528 9.02 -20.36 -11.93
N ALA A 529 8.89 -19.53 -10.89
CA ALA A 529 10.00 -19.02 -10.08
C ALA A 529 9.51 -18.57 -8.69
N GLY A 530 10.40 -18.55 -7.69
CA GLY A 530 10.08 -18.12 -6.33
C GLY A 530 9.68 -19.25 -5.39
N THR A 531 9.10 -18.90 -4.24
CA THR A 531 8.62 -19.88 -3.25
C THR A 531 7.14 -19.71 -2.97
N LEU A 532 6.32 -20.76 -3.13
CA LEU A 532 4.93 -20.82 -2.66
C LEU A 532 4.86 -21.66 -1.38
N GLN A 533 4.27 -21.13 -0.30
CA GLN A 533 4.18 -21.83 0.98
C GLN A 533 2.88 -21.51 1.74
N PRO A 534 2.20 -22.50 2.36
CA PRO A 534 1.18 -22.23 3.36
C PRO A 534 1.76 -21.72 4.69
N THR A 535 1.05 -20.82 5.37
CA THR A 535 1.50 -20.26 6.66
C THR A 535 0.85 -20.90 7.88
N THR A 536 -0.17 -21.75 7.70
CA THR A 536 -0.88 -22.41 8.80
C THR A 536 -0.62 -23.91 8.79
N ALA A 537 -0.58 -24.50 9.99
CA ALA A 537 -0.49 -25.94 10.13
C ALA A 537 -1.75 -26.61 9.54
N SER A 538 -1.58 -27.80 8.95
CA SER A 538 -2.69 -28.58 8.39
C SER A 538 -3.46 -27.89 7.25
N TYR A 539 -2.86 -26.93 6.53
CA TYR A 539 -3.47 -26.28 5.38
C TYR A 539 -3.89 -27.30 4.31
N VAL A 540 -5.09 -27.15 3.74
CA VAL A 540 -5.60 -28.03 2.67
C VAL A 540 -5.59 -27.28 1.33
N LEU A 541 -4.81 -27.78 0.37
CA LEU A 541 -4.79 -27.27 -0.99
C LEU A 541 -5.50 -28.26 -1.92
N ASN A 542 -6.70 -27.92 -2.36
CA ASN A 542 -7.46 -28.71 -3.34
C ASN A 542 -7.12 -28.23 -4.74
N LEU A 543 -6.67 -29.14 -5.60
CA LEU A 543 -6.19 -28.82 -6.95
C LEU A 543 -6.91 -29.65 -8.02
N GLY A 544 -7.64 -28.96 -8.88
CA GLY A 544 -8.40 -29.54 -10.00
C GLY A 544 -7.61 -29.75 -11.29
N GLY A 545 -6.57 -28.95 -11.54
CA GLY A 545 -5.71 -29.03 -12.73
C GLY A 545 -4.27 -29.46 -12.44
N ASP A 546 -3.33 -29.08 -13.29
CA ASP A 546 -1.94 -29.51 -13.22
C ASP A 546 -1.17 -28.83 -12.07
N PHE A 547 -0.16 -29.51 -11.55
CA PHE A 547 0.80 -28.98 -10.59
C PHE A 547 2.18 -28.91 -11.22
N ASN A 548 2.68 -27.71 -11.50
CA ASN A 548 4.01 -27.51 -12.07
C ASN A 548 4.90 -26.67 -11.15
N SER A 549 5.87 -27.32 -10.50
CA SER A 549 6.79 -26.66 -9.56
C SER A 549 8.22 -26.56 -10.13
N GLN A 550 8.45 -25.59 -11.02
CA GLN A 550 9.81 -25.25 -11.50
C GLN A 550 10.56 -24.40 -10.46
N GLY A 551 9.84 -23.55 -9.74
CA GLY A 551 10.31 -22.89 -8.53
C GLY A 551 10.23 -23.80 -7.30
N THR A 552 10.00 -23.21 -6.13
CA THR A 552 9.94 -23.94 -4.86
C THR A 552 8.51 -23.95 -4.32
N PHE A 553 8.02 -25.15 -3.99
CA PHE A 553 6.84 -25.32 -3.15
C PHE A 553 7.28 -25.87 -1.79
N ILE A 554 6.90 -25.18 -0.71
CA ILE A 554 7.11 -25.65 0.66
C ILE A 554 5.74 -26.04 1.23
N PRO A 555 5.43 -27.35 1.36
CA PRO A 555 4.08 -27.81 1.69
C PRO A 555 3.65 -27.56 3.15
N GLY A 556 4.56 -27.09 4.02
CA GLY A 556 4.30 -26.99 5.46
C GLY A 556 3.98 -28.36 6.07
N THR A 557 2.96 -28.42 6.94
CA THR A 557 2.43 -29.68 7.50
C THR A 557 1.06 -30.06 6.93
N GLY A 558 0.68 -29.43 5.82
CA GLY A 558 -0.64 -29.53 5.20
C GLY A 558 -0.89 -30.79 4.38
N THR A 559 -2.02 -30.79 3.66
CA THR A 559 -2.41 -31.81 2.70
C THR A 559 -2.65 -31.17 1.34
N VAL A 560 -2.01 -31.70 0.30
CA VAL A 560 -2.38 -31.44 -1.08
C VAL A 560 -3.36 -32.53 -1.52
N VAL A 561 -4.50 -32.13 -2.06
CA VAL A 561 -5.53 -33.02 -2.60
C VAL A 561 -5.60 -32.80 -4.10
N LEU A 562 -5.13 -33.79 -4.85
CA LEU A 562 -5.29 -33.83 -6.31
C LEU A 562 -6.69 -34.37 -6.59
N ASN A 563 -7.63 -33.51 -6.96
CA ASN A 563 -9.06 -33.83 -7.08
C ASN A 563 -9.64 -33.52 -8.47
N GLY A 564 -8.80 -33.35 -9.48
CA GLY A 564 -9.20 -33.11 -10.85
C GLY A 564 -10.05 -34.24 -11.44
N ASN A 565 -10.96 -33.86 -12.33
CA ASN A 565 -11.79 -34.79 -13.08
C ASN A 565 -11.22 -35.13 -14.46
N SER A 566 -10.14 -34.47 -14.87
CA SER A 566 -9.33 -34.83 -16.03
C SER A 566 -8.03 -35.48 -15.56
N ASP A 567 -7.23 -35.96 -16.50
CA ASP A 567 -5.83 -36.28 -16.21
C ASP A 567 -5.15 -35.03 -15.64
N GLN A 568 -4.37 -35.22 -14.58
CA GLN A 568 -3.54 -34.18 -13.98
C GLN A 568 -2.08 -34.57 -14.14
N VAL A 569 -1.23 -33.61 -14.50
CA VAL A 569 0.22 -33.74 -14.56
C VAL A 569 0.84 -33.04 -13.36
N ILE A 570 1.67 -33.76 -12.62
CA ILE A 570 2.32 -33.32 -11.39
C ILE A 570 3.83 -33.34 -11.64
N THR A 571 4.38 -32.18 -11.92
CA THR A 571 5.81 -31.98 -12.19
C THR A 571 6.52 -31.51 -10.92
N ASN A 572 7.60 -32.21 -10.54
CA ASN A 572 8.45 -31.89 -9.38
C ASN A 572 7.66 -31.82 -8.05
N GLY A 573 6.79 -32.81 -7.82
CA GLY A 573 5.92 -32.88 -6.64
C GLY A 573 6.72 -32.96 -5.33
N ARG A 574 6.43 -32.07 -4.37
CA ARG A 574 6.96 -32.11 -3.01
C ARG A 574 5.83 -31.87 -2.02
N PHE A 575 5.42 -32.90 -1.29
CA PHE A 575 4.21 -32.88 -0.47
C PHE A 575 4.49 -33.30 0.97
N TYR A 576 3.73 -32.75 1.92
CA TYR A 576 3.76 -33.24 3.29
C TYR A 576 2.82 -34.42 3.47
N ASN A 577 1.50 -34.19 3.29
CA ASN A 577 0.54 -35.24 3.00
C ASN A 577 0.02 -35.09 1.56
N LEU A 578 -0.20 -36.22 0.88
CA LEU A 578 -0.78 -36.28 -0.45
C LEU A 578 -2.05 -37.14 -0.44
N THR A 579 -3.15 -36.59 -0.94
CA THR A 579 -4.37 -37.35 -1.26
C THR A 579 -4.58 -37.32 -2.77
N VAL A 580 -4.57 -38.50 -3.39
CA VAL A 580 -4.93 -38.70 -4.80
C VAL A 580 -6.40 -39.07 -4.86
N SER A 581 -7.21 -38.23 -5.50
CA SER A 581 -8.67 -38.34 -5.54
C SER A 581 -9.21 -37.92 -6.92
N GLY A 582 -10.47 -37.50 -7.00
CA GLY A 582 -11.12 -37.17 -8.26
C GLY A 582 -11.30 -38.39 -9.17
N SER A 583 -11.35 -38.17 -10.47
CA SER A 583 -11.39 -39.21 -11.50
C SER A 583 -10.17 -39.11 -12.41
N ASN A 584 -9.97 -40.09 -13.29
CA ASN A 584 -8.83 -40.15 -14.22
C ASN A 584 -7.46 -40.17 -13.51
N LYS A 585 -6.37 -40.06 -14.27
CA LYS A 585 -5.02 -40.36 -13.78
C LYS A 585 -4.32 -39.13 -13.25
N LYS A 586 -3.51 -39.33 -12.21
CA LYS A 586 -2.59 -38.32 -11.66
C LYS A 586 -1.18 -38.75 -12.03
N TYR A 587 -0.63 -38.15 -13.09
CA TYR A 587 0.68 -38.45 -13.62
C TYR A 587 1.76 -37.72 -12.83
N ILE A 588 2.62 -38.47 -12.15
CA ILE A 588 3.87 -37.92 -11.63
C ILE A 588 4.87 -37.84 -12.77
N THR A 589 5.49 -36.67 -12.93
CA THR A 589 6.58 -36.41 -13.86
C THR A 589 7.77 -35.84 -13.07
N ASN A 590 8.96 -36.38 -13.33
CA ASN A 590 10.17 -36.21 -12.52
C ASN A 590 10.04 -36.78 -11.10
N ALA A 591 11.08 -36.62 -10.29
CA ALA A 591 11.10 -37.10 -8.93
C ALA A 591 10.01 -36.43 -8.07
N CYS A 592 9.31 -37.23 -7.27
CA CYS A 592 8.32 -36.76 -6.30
C CYS A 592 8.64 -37.24 -4.88
N ASP A 593 8.65 -36.32 -3.93
CA ASP A 593 8.89 -36.62 -2.51
C ASP A 593 7.65 -36.34 -1.67
N ILE A 594 7.25 -37.32 -0.84
CA ILE A 594 6.12 -37.19 0.08
C ILE A 594 6.62 -37.47 1.49
N THR A 595 6.53 -36.48 2.38
CA THR A 595 7.16 -36.52 3.72
C THR A 595 6.42 -37.43 4.70
N LEU A 596 5.09 -37.38 4.71
CA LEU A 596 4.24 -38.10 5.66
C LEU A 596 3.29 -39.05 4.93
N ASN A 597 1.98 -38.82 4.92
CA ASN A 597 1.03 -39.82 4.44
C ASN A 597 0.68 -39.65 2.96
N THR A 598 0.55 -40.77 2.25
CA THR A 598 -0.05 -40.86 0.92
C THR A 598 -1.31 -41.70 0.97
N ILE A 599 -2.42 -41.14 0.50
CA ILE A 599 -3.69 -41.85 0.35
C ILE A 599 -4.10 -41.82 -1.12
N ILE A 600 -4.30 -43.01 -1.71
CA ILE A 600 -4.70 -43.15 -3.11
C ILE A 600 -6.14 -43.65 -3.15
N ASN A 601 -7.03 -42.81 -3.66
CA ASN A 601 -8.47 -43.07 -3.86
C ASN A 601 -8.86 -43.17 -5.34
N SER A 602 -7.98 -42.78 -6.27
CA SER A 602 -8.18 -42.87 -7.72
C SER A 602 -6.96 -43.55 -8.37
N THR A 603 -6.39 -43.02 -9.45
CA THR A 603 -5.20 -43.58 -10.09
C THR A 603 -4.01 -42.64 -9.94
N LEU A 604 -2.98 -43.07 -9.20
CA LEU A 604 -1.65 -42.45 -9.20
C LEU A 604 -0.76 -43.21 -10.18
N GLN A 605 -0.20 -42.52 -11.18
CA GLN A 605 0.67 -43.13 -12.18
C GLN A 605 2.02 -42.41 -12.23
N ALA A 606 3.11 -43.14 -12.15
CA ALA A 606 4.43 -42.60 -12.48
C ALA A 606 4.66 -42.60 -13.99
N SER A 607 5.33 -41.56 -14.50
CA SER A 607 5.83 -41.50 -15.88
C SER A 607 7.26 -42.02 -15.94
N THR A 608 7.79 -42.21 -17.15
CA THR A 608 9.20 -42.60 -17.34
C THR A 608 10.14 -41.66 -16.58
N ALA A 609 11.17 -42.22 -15.95
CA ALA A 609 12.16 -41.51 -15.13
C ALA A 609 11.56 -40.67 -13.98
N SER A 610 10.41 -41.08 -13.43
CA SER A 610 9.68 -40.35 -12.38
C SER A 610 9.59 -41.14 -11.07
N PRO A 611 10.71 -41.29 -10.34
CA PRO A 611 10.71 -42.02 -9.08
C PRO A 611 9.87 -41.29 -8.02
N ILE A 612 9.27 -42.07 -7.12
CA ILE A 612 8.46 -41.54 -6.01
C ILE A 612 9.07 -42.03 -4.70
N THR A 613 9.36 -41.10 -3.79
CA THR A 613 9.81 -41.41 -2.43
C THR A 613 8.68 -41.18 -1.45
N PHE A 614 8.10 -42.27 -0.97
CA PHE A 614 7.11 -42.28 0.11
C PHE A 614 7.83 -42.34 1.46
N ASN A 615 8.12 -41.18 2.08
CA ASN A 615 8.84 -41.15 3.35
C ASN A 615 7.97 -41.59 4.55
N GLY A 616 6.65 -41.39 4.48
CA GLY A 616 5.70 -41.90 5.46
C GLY A 616 4.76 -42.96 4.87
N ASN A 617 3.61 -43.16 5.51
CA ASN A 617 2.74 -44.31 5.25
C ASN A 617 2.00 -44.19 3.91
N VAL A 618 1.68 -45.34 3.31
CA VAL A 618 0.95 -45.43 2.04
C VAL A 618 -0.31 -46.27 2.25
N THR A 619 -1.44 -45.75 1.77
CA THR A 619 -2.72 -46.47 1.70
C THR A 619 -3.25 -46.44 0.27
N ILE A 620 -3.47 -47.60 -0.33
CA ILE A 620 -4.15 -47.74 -1.64
C ILE A 620 -5.56 -48.28 -1.41
N ASN A 621 -6.56 -47.40 -1.40
CA ASN A 621 -7.92 -47.80 -1.06
C ASN A 621 -8.55 -48.71 -2.11
N ALA A 622 -9.58 -49.45 -1.73
CA ALA A 622 -10.30 -50.35 -2.62
C ALA A 622 -10.81 -49.60 -3.87
N GLY A 623 -10.57 -50.15 -5.05
CA GLY A 623 -10.92 -49.54 -6.34
C GLY A 623 -9.94 -48.45 -6.83
N ALA A 624 -8.94 -48.09 -6.03
CA ALA A 624 -7.85 -47.21 -6.44
C ALA A 624 -6.69 -48.01 -7.06
N THR A 625 -5.85 -47.33 -7.84
CA THR A 625 -4.71 -47.93 -8.54
C THR A 625 -3.45 -47.12 -8.28
N PHE A 626 -2.37 -47.81 -7.93
CA PHE A 626 -1.02 -47.29 -8.08
C PHE A 626 -0.36 -47.99 -9.27
N ASN A 627 -0.06 -47.22 -10.31
CA ASN A 627 0.70 -47.67 -11.48
C ASN A 627 2.12 -47.13 -11.35
N ASP A 628 3.08 -48.02 -11.16
CA ASP A 628 4.49 -47.66 -10.91
C ASP A 628 5.22 -47.16 -12.16
N GLY A 629 4.57 -47.11 -13.33
CA GLY A 629 5.16 -46.60 -14.56
C GLY A 629 6.37 -47.40 -15.05
N ASP A 630 6.54 -48.64 -14.58
CA ASP A 630 7.73 -49.46 -14.77
C ASP A 630 9.00 -48.89 -14.11
N GLU A 631 8.85 -47.96 -13.15
CA GLU A 631 9.95 -47.25 -12.50
C GLU A 631 10.35 -47.84 -11.12
N SER A 632 11.45 -47.34 -10.56
CA SER A 632 11.87 -47.68 -9.19
C SER A 632 11.43 -46.62 -8.18
N HIS A 633 10.75 -47.06 -7.12
CA HIS A 633 10.23 -46.21 -6.04
C HIS A 633 10.78 -46.64 -4.68
N ILE A 634 10.76 -45.70 -3.72
CA ILE A 634 11.25 -45.93 -2.36
C ILE A 634 10.12 -45.72 -1.36
N PHE A 635 9.96 -46.65 -0.43
CA PHE A 635 9.05 -46.53 0.70
C PHE A 635 9.81 -46.62 2.03
N LYS A 636 9.76 -45.54 2.81
CA LYS A 636 10.40 -45.42 4.14
C LYS A 636 9.39 -45.27 5.29
N GLY A 637 8.09 -45.31 4.95
CA GLY A 637 7.01 -45.32 5.92
C GLY A 637 6.99 -46.58 6.78
N SER A 638 6.24 -46.53 7.87
CA SER A 638 6.09 -47.66 8.79
C SER A 638 5.02 -48.64 8.33
N LEU A 639 4.00 -48.17 7.60
CA LEU A 639 2.86 -48.99 7.18
C LEU A 639 2.53 -48.78 5.69
N TRP A 640 2.56 -49.87 4.92
CA TRP A 640 1.98 -49.96 3.58
C TRP A 640 0.69 -50.78 3.67
N THR A 641 -0.44 -50.21 3.25
CA THR A 641 -1.75 -50.83 3.43
C THR A 641 -2.73 -50.55 2.28
N GLY A 642 -3.91 -51.18 2.37
CA GLY A 642 -4.99 -51.04 1.41
C GLY A 642 -5.18 -52.28 0.54
N THR A 643 -6.29 -52.31 -0.22
CA THR A 643 -6.67 -53.41 -1.10
C THR A 643 -6.82 -52.99 -2.56
N GLY A 644 -6.32 -51.80 -2.90
CA GLY A 644 -6.29 -51.31 -4.27
C GLY A 644 -5.29 -52.05 -5.16
N THR A 645 -5.33 -51.72 -6.44
CA THR A 645 -4.58 -52.42 -7.49
C THR A 645 -3.17 -51.86 -7.62
N TYR A 646 -2.19 -52.76 -7.80
CA TYR A 646 -0.84 -52.43 -8.22
C TYR A 646 -0.62 -52.77 -9.70
N GLU A 647 -0.22 -51.79 -10.48
CA GLU A 647 0.08 -51.91 -11.92
C GLU A 647 1.52 -51.51 -12.25
N GLY A 648 1.97 -51.98 -13.41
CA GLY A 648 3.34 -51.79 -13.91
C GLY A 648 4.31 -52.87 -13.42
N ASN A 649 5.51 -52.82 -13.98
CA ASN A 649 6.57 -53.82 -13.88
C ASN A 649 7.78 -53.33 -13.09
N GLY A 650 7.70 -52.16 -12.46
CA GLY A 650 8.76 -51.50 -11.73
C GLY A 650 9.12 -52.17 -10.40
N THR A 651 9.78 -51.42 -9.54
CA THR A 651 10.34 -51.92 -8.26
C THR A 651 9.96 -51.04 -7.09
N ILE A 652 9.46 -51.63 -6.00
CA ILE A 652 9.31 -50.94 -4.71
C ILE A 652 10.42 -51.36 -3.76
N SER A 653 11.18 -50.39 -3.27
CA SER A 653 12.20 -50.61 -2.23
C SER A 653 11.71 -50.15 -0.86
N PHE A 654 11.49 -51.11 0.05
CA PHE A 654 11.22 -50.86 1.46
C PHE A 654 12.54 -50.51 2.16
N ASN A 655 12.76 -49.24 2.47
CA ASN A 655 14.06 -48.70 2.89
C ASN A 655 13.96 -47.80 4.13
N LYS A 656 13.31 -48.28 5.19
CA LYS A 656 13.32 -47.61 6.50
C LYS A 656 14.46 -48.15 7.36
N THR A 657 15.41 -47.28 7.70
CA THR A 657 16.59 -47.65 8.52
C THR A 657 16.43 -47.35 10.01
N ASN A 658 15.42 -46.55 10.38
CA ASN A 658 15.08 -46.25 11.76
C ASN A 658 13.62 -46.63 12.04
N GLY A 659 13.44 -47.84 12.54
CA GLY A 659 12.14 -48.42 12.86
C GLY A 659 11.67 -49.44 11.83
N ASN A 660 10.78 -50.32 12.27
CA ASN A 660 10.31 -51.44 11.47
C ASN A 660 9.33 -51.01 10.38
N GLN A 661 9.20 -51.84 9.33
CA GLN A 661 8.20 -51.67 8.29
C GLN A 661 7.20 -52.83 8.31
N THR A 662 5.93 -52.49 8.19
CA THR A 662 4.83 -53.44 8.09
C THR A 662 4.13 -53.25 6.76
N VAL A 663 3.86 -54.37 6.09
CA VAL A 663 3.05 -54.43 4.88
C VAL A 663 1.85 -55.32 5.14
N THR A 664 0.64 -54.86 4.79
CA THR A 664 -0.55 -55.71 4.81
C THR A 664 -0.67 -56.48 3.50
N ALA A 665 -1.87 -56.94 3.11
CA ALA A 665 -2.04 -57.63 1.84
C ALA A 665 -1.75 -56.66 0.68
N ALA A 666 -0.75 -56.98 -0.15
CA ALA A 666 -0.32 -56.12 -1.25
C ALA A 666 0.22 -56.93 -2.42
N THR A 667 0.22 -56.31 -3.60
CA THR A 667 0.84 -56.84 -4.82
C THR A 667 1.99 -55.94 -5.23
N PHE A 668 3.10 -56.52 -5.70
CA PHE A 668 4.24 -55.80 -6.28
C PHE A 668 4.73 -56.51 -7.55
N SER A 669 5.32 -55.79 -8.49
CA SER A 669 6.07 -56.43 -9.58
C SER A 669 7.39 -56.96 -9.06
N ASN A 670 8.32 -56.05 -8.77
CA ASN A 670 9.56 -56.35 -8.06
C ASN A 670 9.53 -55.73 -6.66
N LEU A 671 10.01 -56.47 -5.68
CA LEU A 671 10.09 -56.01 -4.29
C LEU A 671 11.51 -56.12 -3.77
N ILE A 672 12.07 -55.01 -3.29
CA ILE A 672 13.35 -54.99 -2.58
C ILE A 672 13.10 -54.64 -1.12
N VAL A 673 13.48 -55.53 -0.21
CA VAL A 673 13.50 -55.27 1.23
C VAL A 673 14.92 -54.81 1.60
N ASN A 674 15.05 -53.51 1.90
CA ASN A 674 16.30 -52.81 2.21
C ASN A 674 16.19 -52.01 3.52
N CYS A 675 15.42 -52.50 4.49
CA CYS A 675 15.22 -51.84 5.78
C CYS A 675 16.39 -52.18 6.75
N THR A 676 17.60 -51.74 6.43
CA THR A 676 18.82 -52.06 7.20
C THR A 676 18.66 -51.73 8.69
N GLY A 677 19.07 -52.66 9.55
CA GLY A 677 18.93 -52.58 11.02
C GLY A 677 17.50 -52.80 11.53
N SER A 678 16.51 -52.89 10.64
CA SER A 678 15.09 -52.96 10.98
C SER A 678 14.47 -54.31 10.56
N VAL A 679 13.25 -54.55 11.05
CA VAL A 679 12.48 -55.75 10.71
C VAL A 679 11.40 -55.41 9.67
N PHE A 680 11.26 -56.30 8.68
CA PHE A 680 10.18 -56.29 7.72
C PHE A 680 9.09 -57.29 8.14
N TYR A 681 7.90 -56.78 8.45
CA TYR A 681 6.77 -57.55 8.96
C TYR A 681 5.68 -57.70 7.92
N LEU A 682 5.21 -58.93 7.71
CA LEU A 682 3.96 -59.17 7.02
C LEU A 682 2.80 -59.13 8.02
N ASN A 683 1.77 -58.36 7.68
CA ASN A 683 0.45 -58.36 8.31
C ASN A 683 -0.64 -58.65 7.27
N GLY A 684 -0.28 -59.42 6.25
CA GLY A 684 -1.09 -59.81 5.12
C GLY A 684 -0.21 -60.50 4.07
N SER A 685 -0.81 -61.32 3.23
CA SER A 685 -0.08 -62.08 2.22
C SER A 685 0.36 -61.19 1.06
N LEU A 686 1.57 -61.41 0.56
CA LEU A 686 2.15 -60.68 -0.56
C LEU A 686 2.06 -61.49 -1.85
N SER A 687 1.63 -60.82 -2.91
CA SER A 687 1.67 -61.33 -4.28
C SER A 687 2.79 -60.64 -5.05
N ILE A 688 3.75 -61.40 -5.57
CA ILE A 688 4.88 -60.88 -6.33
C ILE A 688 4.72 -61.30 -7.80
N LYS A 689 4.87 -60.37 -8.76
CA LYS A 689 4.74 -60.71 -10.20
C LYS A 689 6.07 -61.06 -10.86
N ASN A 690 7.20 -60.66 -10.28
CA ASN A 690 8.53 -60.97 -10.78
C ASN A 690 9.47 -61.32 -9.63
N SER A 691 10.47 -60.50 -9.30
CA SER A 691 11.49 -60.85 -8.31
C SER A 691 11.25 -60.25 -6.93
N MET A 692 11.72 -60.92 -5.89
CA MET A 692 11.81 -60.36 -4.54
C MET A 692 13.22 -60.56 -3.98
N GLN A 693 13.83 -59.49 -3.49
CA GLN A 693 15.17 -59.52 -2.90
C GLN A 693 15.14 -58.96 -1.48
N VAL A 694 15.79 -59.65 -0.54
CA VAL A 694 16.04 -59.18 0.82
C VAL A 694 17.53 -58.92 0.97
N LEU A 695 17.88 -57.64 1.15
CA LEU A 695 19.27 -57.19 1.14
C LEU A 695 19.98 -57.40 2.49
N THR A 696 21.31 -57.46 2.43
CA THR A 696 22.14 -57.57 3.62
C THR A 696 21.89 -56.42 4.60
N GLY A 697 22.04 -56.71 5.89
CA GLY A 697 21.79 -55.76 6.97
C GLY A 697 20.32 -55.61 7.36
N VAL A 698 19.35 -56.19 6.63
CA VAL A 698 17.98 -56.38 7.14
C VAL A 698 18.05 -57.33 8.34
N SER A 699 17.65 -56.86 9.53
CA SER A 699 17.77 -57.63 10.76
C SER A 699 16.94 -58.90 10.69
N ARG A 700 15.72 -58.79 10.15
CA ARG A 700 14.82 -59.92 10.02
C ARG A 700 13.65 -59.67 9.06
N VAL A 701 13.18 -60.73 8.42
CA VAL A 701 11.88 -60.79 7.74
C VAL A 701 10.94 -61.71 8.53
N ASP A 702 9.81 -61.18 8.99
CA ASP A 702 8.78 -61.91 9.71
C ASP A 702 7.60 -62.19 8.78
N ILE A 703 7.62 -63.38 8.15
CA ILE A 703 6.53 -63.88 7.30
C ILE A 703 5.32 -64.29 8.15
N LEU A 704 5.61 -64.82 9.35
CA LEU A 704 4.61 -65.31 10.31
C LEU A 704 3.69 -66.37 9.68
N ASN A 705 2.37 -66.16 9.74
CA ASN A 705 1.33 -67.01 9.16
C ASN A 705 0.74 -66.44 7.85
N TYR A 706 1.50 -65.59 7.15
CA TYR A 706 1.13 -65.00 5.87
C TYR A 706 1.97 -65.54 4.73
N LEU A 707 1.46 -65.50 3.50
CA LEU A 707 2.14 -66.06 2.34
C LEU A 707 2.97 -65.00 1.62
N ILE A 708 4.10 -65.41 1.07
CA ILE A 708 4.75 -64.74 -0.06
C ILE A 708 4.62 -65.68 -1.24
N SER A 709 3.93 -65.26 -2.29
CA SER A 709 3.71 -66.09 -3.47
C SER A 709 3.99 -65.30 -4.73
N ASN A 710 4.80 -65.87 -5.60
CA ASN A 710 4.88 -65.39 -6.96
C ASN A 710 3.62 -65.84 -7.73
N ILE A 711 2.97 -64.92 -8.43
CA ILE A 711 1.68 -65.16 -9.09
C ILE A 711 1.78 -65.37 -10.61
N THR A 712 3.00 -65.33 -11.15
CA THR A 712 3.28 -65.48 -12.59
C THR A 712 4.21 -66.66 -12.89
N GLY A 713 4.83 -67.25 -11.87
CA GLY A 713 5.78 -68.36 -12.01
C GLY A 713 7.17 -67.94 -12.51
N VAL A 714 7.51 -66.63 -12.49
CA VAL A 714 8.77 -66.11 -13.02
C VAL A 714 9.62 -65.43 -11.94
N GLY A 715 10.86 -65.06 -12.27
CA GLY A 715 11.70 -64.22 -11.41
C GLY A 715 12.40 -64.97 -10.28
N LEU A 716 13.19 -64.22 -9.52
CA LEU A 716 14.13 -64.73 -8.52
C LEU A 716 13.72 -64.29 -7.11
N PHE A 717 13.76 -65.24 -6.16
CA PHE A 717 13.71 -64.93 -4.73
C PHE A 717 15.11 -64.97 -4.11
N THR A 718 15.57 -63.85 -3.56
CA THR A 718 16.92 -63.72 -2.99
C THR A 718 16.90 -63.32 -1.52
N VAL A 719 17.75 -63.96 -0.71
CA VAL A 719 18.04 -63.57 0.67
C VAL A 719 19.55 -63.46 0.86
N ASP A 720 20.02 -62.24 1.13
CA ASP A 720 21.44 -61.94 1.29
C ASP A 720 22.01 -62.40 2.64
N ASN A 721 23.34 -62.33 2.76
CA ASN A 721 24.09 -62.68 3.95
C ASN A 721 23.64 -61.90 5.20
N GLY A 722 23.61 -62.62 6.33
CA GLY A 722 23.28 -62.07 7.66
C GLY A 722 21.79 -61.85 7.94
N VAL A 723 20.90 -62.07 6.96
CA VAL A 723 19.44 -61.90 7.14
C VAL A 723 18.83 -63.11 7.83
N THR A 724 17.92 -62.87 8.78
CA THR A 724 17.06 -63.93 9.36
C THR A 724 15.65 -63.88 8.76
N VAL A 725 15.07 -65.02 8.38
CA VAL A 725 13.68 -65.16 7.97
C VAL A 725 12.95 -66.02 9.01
N ARG A 726 11.83 -65.53 9.56
CA ARG A 726 11.00 -66.28 10.52
C ARG A 726 9.67 -66.68 9.92
N ILE A 727 9.32 -67.94 10.13
CA ILE A 727 8.09 -68.55 9.63
C ILE A 727 7.36 -69.20 10.80
N THR A 728 6.10 -68.84 11.03
CA THR A 728 5.28 -69.44 12.10
C THR A 728 4.06 -70.21 11.57
N GLY A 729 3.63 -69.94 10.34
CA GLY A 729 2.53 -70.68 9.72
C GLY A 729 2.95 -72.06 9.21
N ALA A 730 1.95 -72.89 8.89
CA ALA A 730 2.14 -74.28 8.49
C ALA A 730 2.91 -74.47 7.17
N ASP A 731 2.49 -73.82 6.08
CA ASP A 731 3.13 -73.93 4.75
C ASP A 731 3.39 -72.54 4.14
N HIS A 732 4.44 -71.87 4.63
CA HIS A 732 4.66 -70.43 4.38
C HIS A 732 6.10 -70.10 3.97
N PHE A 733 6.83 -71.08 3.42
CA PHE A 733 8.03 -70.75 2.65
C PHE A 733 7.63 -69.95 1.40
N PRO A 734 8.39 -68.90 1.00
CA PRO A 734 8.14 -68.17 -0.24
C PRO A 734 8.10 -69.13 -1.44
N LYS A 735 7.03 -69.09 -2.24
CA LYS A 735 6.77 -70.12 -3.27
C LYS A 735 6.49 -69.56 -4.66
N ASN A 736 6.59 -70.45 -5.65
CA ASN A 736 6.32 -70.24 -7.08
C ASN A 736 7.27 -69.30 -7.82
N PHE A 737 8.41 -68.93 -7.24
CA PHE A 737 9.48 -68.27 -8.00
C PHE A 737 10.17 -69.28 -8.92
N ASP A 738 10.70 -68.81 -10.06
CA ASP A 738 11.42 -69.65 -11.03
C ASP A 738 12.74 -70.17 -10.44
N SER A 739 13.38 -69.36 -9.59
CA SER A 739 14.61 -69.74 -8.88
C SER A 739 14.73 -69.10 -7.50
N TYR A 740 15.62 -69.66 -6.68
CA TYR A 740 15.92 -69.22 -5.32
C TYR A 740 17.42 -69.03 -5.15
N GLN A 741 17.84 -67.93 -4.52
CA GLN A 741 19.23 -67.67 -4.14
C GLN A 741 19.31 -67.24 -2.69
N ILE A 742 19.72 -68.16 -1.82
CA ILE A 742 19.79 -67.94 -0.38
C ILE A 742 21.25 -68.01 0.04
N ALA A 743 21.77 -66.91 0.59
CA ALA A 743 23.17 -66.77 0.91
C ALA A 743 23.58 -67.62 2.13
N GLU A 744 24.82 -68.10 2.14
CA GLU A 744 25.36 -69.05 3.12
C GLU A 744 25.18 -68.61 4.59
N THR A 745 25.30 -67.32 4.89
CA THR A 745 25.18 -66.82 6.29
C THR A 745 23.78 -66.32 6.65
N SER A 746 22.81 -66.40 5.74
CA SER A 746 21.40 -66.15 6.07
C SER A 746 20.85 -67.24 7.00
N SER A 747 19.71 -67.03 7.65
CA SER A 747 19.10 -68.02 8.56
C SER A 747 17.59 -68.10 8.34
N PHE A 748 17.05 -69.30 8.11
CA PHE A 748 15.62 -69.56 8.13
C PHE A 748 15.23 -70.25 9.44
N ASP A 749 14.33 -69.63 10.20
CA ASP A 749 13.87 -70.10 11.52
C ASP A 749 12.39 -70.49 11.45
N TYR A 750 12.15 -71.80 11.36
CA TYR A 750 10.83 -72.42 11.41
C TYR A 750 10.42 -72.58 12.86
N ARG A 751 9.58 -71.66 13.34
CA ARG A 751 9.30 -71.48 14.77
C ARG A 751 7.82 -71.40 15.13
N GLY A 752 6.97 -71.98 14.29
CA GLY A 752 5.53 -72.05 14.53
C GLY A 752 5.17 -73.00 15.66
N ASP A 753 4.10 -72.67 16.39
CA ASP A 753 3.42 -73.55 17.35
C ASP A 753 2.48 -74.57 16.67
N VAL A 754 2.60 -74.69 15.35
CA VAL A 754 1.92 -75.66 14.48
C VAL A 754 2.96 -76.55 13.81
N ASN A 755 2.52 -77.68 13.26
CA ASN A 755 3.37 -78.44 12.35
C ASN A 755 3.65 -77.59 11.11
N GLN A 756 4.90 -77.60 10.64
CA GLN A 756 5.34 -76.78 9.50
C GLN A 756 5.92 -77.65 8.40
N ILE A 757 5.76 -77.19 7.16
CA ILE A 757 6.43 -77.72 5.98
C ILE A 757 7.66 -76.85 5.72
N ILE A 758 8.83 -77.48 5.67
CA ILE A 758 10.08 -76.85 5.28
C ILE A 758 10.11 -76.83 3.76
N GLY A 759 10.24 -75.65 3.15
CA GLY A 759 10.38 -75.52 1.70
C GLY A 759 11.57 -76.32 1.18
N GLY A 760 11.37 -77.05 0.09
CA GLY A 760 12.41 -77.90 -0.51
C GLY A 760 12.05 -78.24 -1.96
N GLY A 761 13.01 -78.77 -2.69
CA GLY A 761 12.92 -79.01 -4.14
C GLY A 761 14.17 -78.55 -4.87
N SER A 762 14.18 -78.75 -6.20
CA SER A 762 15.34 -78.42 -7.03
C SER A 762 15.71 -76.94 -6.92
N GLY A 763 16.97 -76.66 -6.54
CA GLY A 763 17.51 -75.31 -6.42
C GLY A 763 17.14 -74.55 -5.13
N ILE A 764 16.45 -75.18 -4.17
CA ILE A 764 16.20 -74.59 -2.86
C ILE A 764 17.32 -74.98 -1.89
N ASN A 765 18.14 -73.99 -1.56
CA ASN A 765 19.23 -74.11 -0.60
C ASN A 765 18.96 -73.21 0.59
N TYR A 766 19.45 -73.58 1.76
CA TYR A 766 19.42 -72.76 2.97
C TYR A 766 20.83 -72.30 3.31
N GLY A 767 20.96 -71.07 3.84
CA GLY A 767 22.15 -70.67 4.57
C GLY A 767 22.24 -71.50 5.85
N ASN A 768 21.60 -71.03 6.92
CA ASN A 768 21.36 -71.82 8.12
C ASN A 768 19.88 -72.20 8.21
N LEU A 769 19.60 -73.39 8.72
CA LEU A 769 18.23 -73.86 9.00
C LEU A 769 18.07 -74.07 10.51
N VAL A 770 17.14 -73.34 11.12
CA VAL A 770 16.84 -73.40 12.54
C VAL A 770 15.42 -73.90 12.74
N LEU A 771 15.28 -74.94 13.56
CA LEU A 771 14.02 -75.61 13.82
C LEU A 771 13.62 -75.38 15.28
N THR A 772 12.69 -74.47 15.50
CA THR A 772 12.28 -73.98 16.82
C THR A 772 10.86 -74.43 17.18
N ASN A 773 10.62 -74.62 18.48
CA ASN A 773 9.38 -75.12 19.11
C ASN A 773 9.13 -76.62 18.88
N PRO A 774 8.47 -77.34 19.82
CA PRO A 774 8.41 -78.81 19.85
C PRO A 774 7.48 -79.46 18.83
N ASN A 775 7.14 -78.77 17.75
CA ASN A 775 6.26 -79.23 16.69
C ASN A 775 7.04 -79.96 15.59
N ILE A 776 6.32 -80.71 14.74
CA ILE A 776 6.89 -81.43 13.61
C ILE A 776 7.17 -80.43 12.47
N LYS A 777 8.39 -80.46 11.94
CA LYS A 777 8.84 -79.74 10.76
C LYS A 777 9.13 -80.78 9.68
N THR A 778 8.23 -80.92 8.71
CA THR A 778 8.30 -81.94 7.65
C THR A 778 8.94 -81.36 6.40
N LEU A 779 9.87 -82.07 5.76
CA LEU A 779 10.43 -81.65 4.47
C LEU A 779 9.36 -81.66 3.37
N GLY A 780 9.25 -80.54 2.66
CA GLY A 780 8.40 -80.42 1.46
C GLY A 780 9.07 -80.90 0.17
N GLY A 781 10.40 -81.07 0.19
CA GLY A 781 11.23 -81.56 -0.90
C GLY A 781 12.67 -81.79 -0.41
N GLU A 782 13.56 -82.20 -1.31
CA GLU A 782 15.01 -82.29 -1.02
C GLU A 782 15.57 -80.91 -0.66
N ILE A 783 16.53 -80.86 0.27
CA ILE A 783 17.14 -79.60 0.71
C ILE A 783 18.67 -79.69 0.79
N GLU A 784 19.33 -78.59 0.46
CA GLU A 784 20.75 -78.36 0.74
C GLU A 784 20.88 -77.24 1.79
N ILE A 785 21.78 -77.42 2.76
CA ILE A 785 22.07 -76.46 3.83
C ILE A 785 23.56 -76.12 3.73
N LEU A 786 23.86 -74.90 3.28
CA LEU A 786 25.22 -74.39 3.07
C LEU A 786 25.93 -74.05 4.41
N GLY A 787 25.15 -73.80 5.45
CA GLY A 787 25.57 -73.48 6.81
C GLY A 787 25.18 -74.58 7.80
N ASN A 788 24.69 -74.18 8.98
CA ASN A 788 24.36 -75.11 10.06
C ASN A 788 22.87 -75.48 10.07
N LEU A 789 22.59 -76.72 10.49
CA LEU A 789 21.25 -77.17 10.91
C LEU A 789 21.18 -77.14 12.44
N THR A 790 20.18 -76.48 13.02
CA THR A 790 20.04 -76.33 14.48
C THR A 790 18.66 -76.73 14.99
N PHE A 791 18.62 -77.58 16.01
CA PHE A 791 17.40 -78.01 16.68
C PHE A 791 17.18 -77.29 18.02
N ASN A 792 16.11 -76.51 18.10
CA ASN A 792 15.62 -75.85 19.31
C ASN A 792 14.27 -76.48 19.72
N THR A 793 14.31 -77.75 20.14
CA THR A 793 13.18 -78.63 20.59
C THR A 793 12.30 -79.26 19.51
N ALA A 794 12.45 -78.90 18.24
CA ALA A 794 11.58 -79.38 17.16
C ALA A 794 11.82 -80.85 16.75
N THR A 795 10.80 -81.46 16.14
CA THR A 795 10.93 -82.74 15.43
C THR A 795 11.13 -82.48 13.94
N LEU A 796 12.25 -82.87 13.34
CA LEU A 796 12.46 -82.86 11.88
C LEU A 796 12.05 -84.20 11.28
N ASP A 797 11.16 -84.18 10.29
CA ASP A 797 10.68 -85.36 9.56
C ASP A 797 11.01 -85.22 8.08
N VAL A 798 11.73 -86.19 7.49
CA VAL A 798 12.07 -86.16 6.05
C VAL A 798 10.91 -86.50 5.11
N SER A 799 9.71 -86.66 5.67
CA SER A 799 8.46 -87.09 5.04
C SER A 799 8.44 -88.55 4.59
N SER A 800 7.24 -89.05 4.30
CA SER A 800 7.05 -90.37 3.66
C SER A 800 7.66 -90.48 2.27
N ASN A 801 8.02 -89.36 1.63
CA ASN A 801 8.69 -89.34 0.33
C ASN A 801 10.21 -89.54 0.46
N ASN A 802 10.75 -89.65 1.68
CA ASN A 802 12.16 -89.95 1.94
C ASN A 802 13.12 -88.91 1.34
N TYR A 803 12.81 -87.63 1.48
CA TYR A 803 13.65 -86.57 0.92
C TYR A 803 15.05 -86.54 1.54
N SER A 804 16.04 -86.15 0.74
CA SER A 804 17.43 -86.04 1.17
C SER A 804 17.72 -84.69 1.85
N ILE A 805 18.70 -84.69 2.76
CA ILE A 805 19.27 -83.50 3.40
C ILE A 805 20.77 -83.48 3.12
N THR A 806 21.26 -82.45 2.44
CA THR A 806 22.70 -82.22 2.28
C THR A 806 23.15 -81.07 3.18
N ILE A 807 24.26 -81.23 3.93
CA ILE A 807 24.74 -80.25 4.91
C ILE A 807 26.24 -80.02 4.77
N ALA A 808 26.61 -78.75 4.59
CA ALA A 808 27.99 -78.33 4.41
C ALA A 808 28.71 -77.95 5.73
N LYS A 809 27.99 -77.64 6.81
CA LYS A 809 28.60 -77.39 8.14
C LYS A 809 28.03 -78.31 9.22
N ASN A 810 27.64 -77.77 10.38
CA ASN A 810 27.36 -78.56 11.57
C ASN A 810 25.87 -78.93 11.68
N TRP A 811 25.61 -80.14 12.17
CA TRP A 811 24.32 -80.59 12.65
C TRP A 811 24.28 -80.46 14.19
N TYR A 812 23.56 -79.47 14.71
CA TYR A 812 23.42 -79.23 16.15
C TYR A 812 22.12 -79.83 16.68
N ASN A 813 22.22 -81.02 17.27
CA ASN A 813 21.12 -81.73 17.92
C ASN A 813 21.54 -82.35 19.28
N ASP A 814 22.39 -81.64 20.02
CA ASP A 814 23.08 -82.11 21.23
C ASP A 814 22.55 -81.51 22.54
N ASN A 815 21.37 -80.89 22.54
CA ASN A 815 20.79 -80.24 23.73
C ASN A 815 19.99 -81.19 24.64
N VAL A 816 19.96 -80.88 25.96
CA VAL A 816 19.34 -81.69 27.03
C VAL A 816 17.83 -81.93 26.81
N THR A 817 17.14 -81.02 26.13
CA THR A 817 15.73 -81.17 25.73
C THR A 817 15.54 -81.74 24.31
N GLY A 818 16.60 -81.81 23.49
CA GLY A 818 16.68 -82.52 22.20
C GLY A 818 15.72 -82.06 21.10
N GLY A 819 16.16 -82.07 19.85
CA GLY A 819 15.25 -82.23 18.71
C GLY A 819 15.12 -83.70 18.31
N ILE A 820 13.97 -84.12 17.80
CA ILE A 820 13.81 -85.48 17.25
C ILE A 820 14.06 -85.44 15.75
N PHE A 821 14.82 -86.39 15.22
CA PHE A 821 14.95 -86.59 13.78
C PHE A 821 14.26 -87.89 13.37
N ILE A 822 13.32 -87.82 12.43
CA ILE A 822 12.59 -88.94 11.84
C ILE A 822 13.13 -89.15 10.42
N PRO A 823 14.07 -90.09 10.23
CA PRO A 823 14.80 -90.23 8.97
C PRO A 823 14.06 -91.02 7.88
N HIS A 824 13.00 -91.77 8.21
CA HIS A 824 12.37 -92.72 7.28
C HIS A 824 13.42 -93.56 6.50
N SER A 825 13.36 -93.56 5.16
CA SER A 825 14.41 -94.07 4.26
C SER A 825 15.14 -92.94 3.52
N GLY A 826 15.10 -91.70 4.04
CA GLY A 826 15.79 -90.55 3.46
C GLY A 826 17.29 -90.58 3.71
N GLU A 827 18.03 -89.86 2.87
CA GLU A 827 19.50 -89.79 2.92
C GLU A 827 19.96 -88.49 3.59
N VAL A 828 20.98 -88.57 4.45
CA VAL A 828 21.67 -87.40 5.01
C VAL A 828 23.11 -87.40 4.51
N ILE A 829 23.49 -86.36 3.78
CA ILE A 829 24.81 -86.20 3.17
C ILE A 829 25.54 -85.05 3.88
N PHE A 830 26.70 -85.35 4.46
CA PHE A 830 27.62 -84.33 4.95
C PHE A 830 28.67 -84.06 3.88
N ASN A 831 28.60 -82.90 3.20
CA ASN A 831 29.45 -82.57 2.06
C ASN A 831 30.42 -81.40 2.33
N GLY A 832 30.55 -80.98 3.59
CA GLY A 832 31.47 -79.93 4.02
C GLY A 832 32.94 -80.30 3.86
N SER A 833 33.76 -79.31 3.48
CA SER A 833 35.22 -79.38 3.64
C SER A 833 35.60 -78.96 5.06
N SER A 834 36.42 -79.78 5.72
CA SER A 834 36.91 -79.61 7.11
C SER A 834 37.44 -78.21 7.45
#